data_AF-A0A2P7YNJ3-F1
#
_entry.id   AF-A0A2P7YNJ3-F1
#
_cell.length_a   1.000
_cell.length_b   1.000
_cell.length_c   1.000
_cell.angle_alpha   90.00
_cell.angle_beta   90.00
_cell.angle_gamma   90.00
#
_symmetry.space_group_name_H-M   'P 1'
#
loop_
_entity.id
_entity.type
_entity.pdbx_description
1 polymer ?
#
loop_
_entity_poly.entity_id
_entity_poly.type
_entity_poly.pdbx_seq_one_letter_code
_entity_poly.pdbx_strand_id
1 'polypeptide(L)'
;MEKDLESQSVTKIPHWKLILDQGVLTPEVEAYHYKGHGTDEDPYVVTWIHNDTRNPQNFSGLKKWSITGVVAIATLAVAFVSSAYSGGARQILEEFRVSQEIGTLGVSLFVLGFAIGPLLWAPLSELFGRQVLFFGTYAGLTAFNAGAAGSPNIEALLVQRFFAGAIGSSPLTNAGGVIADMFSADQRGLAMSLFAAAPFMGPVIGPIVGGFVGQTIGWRWIQGVMAIFTGVLWIVGGLYVPETYPPVLLRKRAAALSKKTGKVYKSQQDAEQGPTTFGHVFGTALSRPWILLFKEPIVLLLTIYMAIIYGVLYMLFSAFPIVYQQGRGWSQGIGGLAFLGVAVGMIFAVSYSIWDNKRFVKINHEHGGFAPPEARLPPAIIGAVSIVVGLFWFAWTNSPSVHFMASISAGVPFGFGMVLVFLSIMNYLIDSYVIFAASVLAANSVLRSLFGAAFPLFTTQMYSALGIHWAASIPAFLALACVPFPFLFWKYGSKIREKCTYAAQAMEFLKRLQQQKDEGESSEDIDEKEQEAFDESYDDENALEPRFEEIKTGQAPRQQDGGKLAKTKSYEGNPYDIDRVATRESFAAGRASRTTSREGSIKSKSADKAKSELAEIAELLEPKAKSREEFISECKSGAFDGAVAAFRTFGSFSFTGMIDSEVLDVLPKSLKFLAHNGAGYDQIDVHACAKRSPPILVSNVPTAVDDSTADTAVFLIIGALRNFNTSLLAARKGEWRGNPPPPLGHDPQGKVLGILGMGGIGRNLKAKMDLFGMTTIYHNRKKLSNELAGGAEYVSFDELLAKSDVLSLNLPLNKNTRHIISTEEFKKMKKGVTIINTARGAVMDEDALVKALDSGHVYSVGLDVYEEEPKIHPGLVSNPNVLLLPHMGTWSVETQVKMEEWCLSNVRSAIETGKLRSPIPEHADLA
;
A
#
# COMPACT_ATOMS: atom_id res chain seq x y z
N MET A 1 49.05 4.92 19.90
CA MET A 1 49.22 4.05 18.71
C MET A 1 48.16 4.46 17.69
N GLU A 2 48.22 5.74 17.28
CA GLU A 2 47.10 6.45 16.62
C GLU A 2 47.59 7.21 15.37
N LYS A 3 48.84 6.99 14.95
CA LYS A 3 49.52 7.73 13.88
C LYS A 3 49.80 6.93 12.60
N ASP A 4 49.41 5.65 12.54
CA ASP A 4 49.75 4.75 11.41
C ASP A 4 48.55 4.38 10.50
N LEU A 5 47.36 4.98 10.70
CA LEU A 5 46.17 4.67 9.89
C LEU A 5 46.00 5.54 8.63
N GLU A 6 46.71 6.67 8.53
CA GLU A 6 46.52 7.63 7.42
C GLU A 6 47.30 7.29 6.14
N SER A 7 48.17 6.26 6.14
CA SER A 7 49.05 5.96 4.99
C SER A 7 48.78 4.63 4.27
N GLN A 8 47.66 3.95 4.53
CA GLN A 8 47.35 2.71 3.82
C GLN A 8 46.87 3.02 2.40
N SER A 9 47.62 2.54 1.40
CA SER A 9 47.25 2.66 -0.01
C SER A 9 45.90 2.00 -0.25
N VAL A 10 44.89 2.77 -0.64
CA VAL A 10 43.54 2.29 -0.89
C VAL A 10 43.55 1.17 -1.94
N THR A 11 43.21 -0.06 -1.54
CA THR A 11 43.16 -1.21 -2.46
C THR A 11 42.07 -1.00 -3.52
N LYS A 12 42.48 -0.89 -4.80
CA LYS A 12 41.54 -0.78 -5.92
C LYS A 12 40.87 -2.12 -6.21
N ILE A 13 39.54 -2.15 -6.21
CA ILE A 13 38.76 -3.31 -6.63
C ILE A 13 38.75 -3.40 -8.17
N PRO A 14 39.14 -4.54 -8.77
CA PRO A 14 39.03 -4.75 -10.21
C PRO A 14 37.58 -4.61 -10.71
N HIS A 15 37.38 -4.04 -11.90
CA HIS A 15 36.05 -3.78 -12.49
C HIS A 15 35.14 -5.01 -12.48
N TRP A 16 35.64 -6.17 -12.90
CA TRP A 16 34.85 -7.40 -12.95
C TRP A 16 34.42 -7.91 -11.56
N LYS A 17 35.25 -7.71 -10.53
CA LYS A 17 34.86 -8.01 -9.15
C LYS A 17 33.77 -7.07 -8.67
N LEU A 18 33.84 -5.79 -9.02
CA LEU A 18 32.81 -4.81 -8.67
C LEU A 18 31.42 -5.14 -9.25
N ILE A 19 31.40 -5.78 -10.42
CA ILE A 19 30.17 -6.17 -11.12
C ILE A 19 29.63 -7.51 -10.64
N LEU A 20 30.49 -8.53 -10.50
CA LEU A 20 30.09 -9.90 -10.23
C LEU A 20 30.00 -10.23 -8.73
N ASP A 21 30.77 -9.52 -7.89
CA ASP A 21 30.84 -9.75 -6.46
C ASP A 21 30.40 -8.50 -5.68
N GLN A 22 29.13 -8.49 -5.32
CA GLN A 22 28.53 -7.41 -4.54
C GLN A 22 29.05 -7.35 -3.09
N GLY A 23 29.56 -8.47 -2.55
CA GLY A 23 30.04 -8.60 -1.18
C GLY A 23 31.56 -8.56 -1.05
N VAL A 24 32.27 -8.05 -2.08
CA VAL A 24 33.73 -8.04 -2.13
C VAL A 24 34.34 -7.41 -0.88
N LEU A 25 35.27 -8.16 -0.26
CA LEU A 25 36.01 -7.74 0.93
C LEU A 25 37.42 -7.30 0.51
N THR A 26 37.82 -6.09 0.90
CA THR A 26 39.20 -5.62 0.77
C THR A 26 39.95 -5.87 2.08
N PRO A 27 41.30 -5.94 2.07
CA PRO A 27 42.08 -6.16 3.29
C PRO A 27 41.78 -5.14 4.39
N GLU A 28 41.50 -3.89 4.01
CA GLU A 28 41.15 -2.81 4.94
C GLU A 28 39.78 -3.03 5.59
N VAL A 29 38.79 -3.49 4.81
CA VAL A 29 37.44 -3.83 5.30
C VAL A 29 37.47 -5.00 6.28
N GLU A 30 38.37 -5.96 6.06
CA GLU A 30 38.54 -7.12 6.93
C GLU A 30 39.30 -6.80 8.22
N ALA A 31 40.26 -5.87 8.16
CA ALA A 31 41.04 -5.42 9.30
C ALA A 31 40.31 -4.37 10.17
N TYR A 32 39.21 -3.80 9.67
CA TYR A 32 38.45 -2.77 10.36
C TYR A 32 37.70 -3.31 11.59
N HIS A 33 37.72 -2.55 12.68
CA HIS A 33 37.01 -2.91 13.90
C HIS A 33 35.59 -2.35 13.89
N TYR A 34 34.62 -3.23 13.65
CA TYR A 34 33.19 -2.89 13.69
C TYR A 34 32.66 -2.91 15.13
N LYS A 35 31.72 -2.01 15.44
CA LYS A 35 31.04 -1.94 16.75
C LYS A 35 30.19 -3.19 16.98
N GLY A 36 30.18 -3.72 18.20
CA GLY A 36 29.47 -4.95 18.61
C GLY A 36 30.43 -6.05 19.10
N HIS A 37 29.89 -7.18 19.54
CA HIS A 37 30.69 -8.33 20.04
C HIS A 37 30.67 -9.54 19.08
N GLY A 38 29.88 -9.49 18.00
CA GLY A 38 29.81 -10.52 16.97
C GLY A 38 28.97 -11.74 17.35
N THR A 39 28.01 -11.57 18.25
CA THR A 39 27.03 -12.58 18.70
C THR A 39 25.64 -12.32 18.08
N ASP A 40 24.70 -13.25 18.20
CA ASP A 40 23.33 -13.03 17.71
C ASP A 40 22.58 -11.90 18.44
N GLU A 41 22.90 -11.71 19.73
CA GLU A 41 22.35 -10.68 20.62
C GLU A 41 23.04 -9.32 20.44
N ASP A 42 24.33 -9.30 20.08
CA ASP A 42 25.10 -8.08 19.82
C ASP A 42 26.02 -8.27 18.59
N PRO A 43 25.45 -8.20 17.38
CA PRO A 43 26.16 -8.45 16.13
C PRO A 43 27.13 -7.31 15.81
N TYR A 44 28.19 -7.60 15.06
CA TYR A 44 29.02 -6.54 14.51
C TYR A 44 28.23 -5.74 13.47
N VAL A 45 28.10 -4.44 13.69
CA VAL A 45 27.36 -3.53 12.80
C VAL A 45 28.29 -3.05 11.68
N VAL A 46 27.98 -3.44 10.45
CA VAL A 46 28.79 -3.13 9.26
C VAL A 46 28.36 -1.79 8.67
N THR A 47 29.30 -0.84 8.68
CA THR A 47 29.18 0.50 8.08
C THR A 47 30.26 0.73 7.03
N TRP A 48 30.22 1.88 6.34
CA TRP A 48 31.27 2.27 5.41
C TRP A 48 32.55 2.66 6.16
N ILE A 49 33.70 2.17 5.69
CA ILE A 49 35.01 2.61 6.19
C ILE A 49 35.43 3.92 5.51
N HIS A 50 36.38 4.65 6.12
CA HIS A 50 36.91 5.86 5.51
C HIS A 50 37.54 5.56 4.13
N ASN A 51 37.18 6.33 3.10
CA ASN A 51 37.60 6.13 1.71
C ASN A 51 37.34 4.72 1.13
N ASP A 52 36.24 4.08 1.51
CA ASP A 52 35.83 2.78 0.96
C ASP A 52 35.65 2.82 -0.57
N THR A 53 36.37 1.95 -1.29
CA THR A 53 36.32 1.90 -2.76
C THR A 53 35.04 1.30 -3.33
N ARG A 54 34.26 0.59 -2.52
CA ARG A 54 32.98 0.01 -2.92
C ARG A 54 31.80 0.97 -2.73
N ASN A 55 31.97 2.00 -1.90
CA ASN A 55 30.99 3.06 -1.73
C ASN A 55 30.81 3.82 -3.08
N PRO A 56 29.62 3.82 -3.68
CA PRO A 56 29.37 4.50 -4.95
C PRO A 56 29.62 6.01 -4.90
N GLN A 57 29.49 6.64 -3.73
CA GLN A 57 29.83 8.04 -3.53
C GLN A 57 31.34 8.33 -3.70
N ASN A 58 32.19 7.32 -3.53
CA ASN A 58 33.65 7.44 -3.71
C ASN A 58 34.11 7.08 -5.13
N PHE A 59 33.19 6.78 -6.07
CA PHE A 59 33.57 6.54 -7.46
C PHE A 59 34.19 7.78 -8.10
N SER A 60 35.11 7.57 -9.06
CA SER A 60 35.67 8.68 -9.81
C SER A 60 34.59 9.42 -10.59
N GLY A 61 34.73 10.75 -10.74
CA GLY A 61 33.73 11.58 -11.43
C GLY A 61 33.41 11.06 -12.84
N LEU A 62 34.42 10.64 -13.60
CA LEU A 62 34.23 10.04 -14.93
C LEU A 62 33.32 8.81 -14.88
N LYS A 63 33.47 7.96 -13.87
CA LYS A 63 32.66 6.75 -13.69
C LYS A 63 31.22 7.08 -13.28
N LYS A 64 31.02 8.05 -12.37
CA LYS A 64 29.67 8.48 -11.98
C LYS A 64 28.90 9.05 -13.17
N TRP A 65 29.54 9.92 -13.96
CA TRP A 65 28.94 10.52 -15.14
C TRP A 65 28.70 9.50 -16.27
N SER A 66 29.61 8.53 -16.47
CA SER A 66 29.39 7.49 -17.48
C SER A 66 28.24 6.55 -17.12
N ILE A 67 28.11 6.13 -15.85
CA ILE A 67 26.97 5.33 -15.37
C ILE A 67 25.67 6.11 -15.53
N THR A 68 25.66 7.39 -15.15
CA THR A 68 24.50 8.28 -15.35
C THR A 68 24.10 8.37 -16.81
N GLY A 69 25.07 8.48 -17.72
CA GLY A 69 24.83 8.46 -19.17
C GLY A 69 24.20 7.16 -19.64
N VAL A 70 24.69 6.00 -19.18
CA VAL A 70 24.11 4.69 -19.53
C VAL A 70 22.66 4.58 -19.04
N VAL A 71 22.38 4.98 -17.80
CA VAL A 71 21.03 4.94 -17.22
C VAL A 71 20.08 5.95 -17.88
N ALA A 72 20.58 7.11 -18.29
CA ALA A 72 19.83 8.08 -19.09
C ALA A 72 19.45 7.50 -20.46
N ILE A 73 20.41 6.92 -21.18
CA ILE A 73 20.15 6.28 -22.48
C ILE A 73 19.20 5.09 -22.34
N ALA A 74 19.34 4.31 -21.26
CA ALA A 74 18.41 3.25 -20.90
C ALA A 74 16.98 3.81 -20.79
N THR A 75 16.78 4.86 -20.01
CA THR A 75 15.47 5.50 -19.83
C THR A 75 14.91 6.06 -21.14
N LEU A 76 15.76 6.69 -21.95
CA LEU A 76 15.41 7.13 -23.30
C LEU A 76 14.95 5.95 -24.17
N ALA A 77 15.64 4.81 -24.09
CA ALA A 77 15.32 3.64 -24.90
C ALA A 77 13.92 3.11 -24.61
N VAL A 78 13.52 3.01 -23.35
CA VAL A 78 12.18 2.54 -22.97
C VAL A 78 11.11 3.50 -23.51
N ALA A 79 11.34 4.80 -23.37
CA ALA A 79 10.42 5.81 -23.87
C ALA A 79 10.40 5.87 -25.41
N PHE A 80 11.52 5.61 -26.08
CA PHE A 80 11.62 5.41 -27.53
C PHE A 80 10.82 4.21 -28.00
N VAL A 81 10.97 3.05 -27.34
CA VAL A 81 10.23 1.81 -27.68
C VAL A 81 8.72 2.01 -27.54
N SER A 82 8.28 2.85 -26.60
CA SER A 82 6.85 3.15 -26.43
C SER A 82 6.19 3.76 -27.67
N SER A 83 6.93 4.57 -28.43
CA SER A 83 6.42 5.41 -29.51
C SER A 83 6.86 4.97 -30.91
N ALA A 84 8.04 4.33 -31.05
CA ALA A 84 8.56 3.90 -32.35
C ALA A 84 7.63 2.93 -33.11
N TYR A 85 6.83 2.14 -32.37
CA TYR A 85 5.75 1.31 -32.90
C TYR A 85 4.81 2.07 -33.86
N SER A 86 4.51 3.34 -33.57
CA SER A 86 3.56 4.16 -34.35
C SER A 86 3.96 4.29 -35.83
N GLY A 87 5.25 4.24 -36.15
CA GLY A 87 5.73 4.32 -37.53
C GLY A 87 5.34 3.13 -38.40
N GLY A 88 4.99 1.99 -37.81
CA GLY A 88 4.53 0.78 -38.51
C GLY A 88 3.03 0.55 -38.45
N ALA A 89 2.26 1.47 -37.85
CA ALA A 89 0.85 1.26 -37.56
C ALA A 89 0.06 0.87 -38.83
N ARG A 90 0.26 1.58 -39.95
CA ARG A 90 -0.45 1.28 -41.21
C ARG A 90 -0.21 -0.15 -41.71
N GLN A 91 1.05 -0.60 -41.72
CA GLN A 91 1.42 -1.93 -42.18
C GLN A 91 0.84 -3.02 -41.27
N ILE A 92 0.75 -2.77 -39.96
CA ILE A 92 0.13 -3.67 -38.99
C ILE A 92 -1.38 -3.80 -39.27
N LEU A 93 -2.06 -2.69 -39.54
CA LEU A 93 -3.48 -2.68 -39.89
C LEU A 93 -3.75 -3.47 -41.18
N GLU A 94 -2.90 -3.28 -42.20
CA GLU A 94 -3.03 -3.94 -43.50
C GLU A 94 -2.76 -5.45 -43.41
N GLU A 95 -1.71 -5.85 -42.68
CA GLU A 95 -1.31 -7.26 -42.60
C GLU A 95 -2.30 -8.09 -41.76
N PHE A 96 -2.68 -7.60 -40.59
CA PHE A 96 -3.61 -8.32 -39.71
C PHE A 96 -5.08 -8.05 -40.01
N ARG A 97 -5.39 -7.13 -40.92
CA ARG A 97 -6.75 -6.75 -41.33
C ARG A 97 -7.63 -6.35 -40.15
N VAL A 98 -7.08 -5.51 -39.27
CA VAL A 98 -7.74 -5.03 -38.05
C VAL A 98 -8.12 -3.56 -38.15
N SER A 99 -9.01 -3.11 -37.26
CA SER A 99 -9.41 -1.69 -37.22
C SER A 99 -8.30 -0.79 -36.68
N GLN A 100 -8.38 0.51 -36.96
CA GLN A 100 -7.39 1.50 -36.52
C GLN A 100 -7.28 1.56 -34.98
N GLU A 101 -8.40 1.33 -34.28
CA GLU A 101 -8.45 1.24 -32.83
C GLU A 101 -7.56 0.11 -32.31
N ILE A 102 -7.65 -1.07 -32.92
CA ILE A 102 -6.85 -2.24 -32.52
C ILE A 102 -5.35 -2.00 -32.78
N GLY A 103 -4.98 -1.37 -33.89
CA GLY A 103 -3.59 -0.97 -34.12
C GLY A 103 -3.09 0.06 -33.09
N THR A 104 -3.96 0.98 -32.66
CA THR A 104 -3.63 2.00 -31.66
C THR A 104 -3.45 1.41 -30.26
N LEU A 105 -4.08 0.26 -29.96
CA LEU A 105 -3.85 -0.47 -28.71
C LEU A 105 -2.37 -0.83 -28.51
N GLY A 106 -1.59 -1.01 -29.58
CA GLY A 106 -0.16 -1.35 -29.45
C GLY A 106 0.70 -0.24 -28.82
N VAL A 107 0.35 1.03 -29.04
CA VAL A 107 0.94 2.16 -28.32
C VAL A 107 0.36 2.22 -26.91
N SER A 108 -0.97 2.15 -26.81
CA SER A 108 -1.71 2.35 -25.56
C SER A 108 -1.37 1.33 -24.48
N LEU A 109 -1.30 0.04 -24.83
CA LEU A 109 -0.97 -1.04 -23.89
C LEU A 109 0.48 -1.00 -23.41
N PHE A 110 1.41 -0.52 -24.24
CA PHE A 110 2.80 -0.34 -23.81
C PHE A 110 2.88 0.75 -22.72
N VAL A 111 2.18 1.87 -22.94
CA VAL A 111 2.11 2.96 -21.96
C VAL A 111 1.30 2.57 -20.73
N LEU A 112 0.26 1.75 -20.88
CA LEU A 112 -0.44 1.16 -19.74
C LEU A 112 0.51 0.31 -18.88
N GLY A 113 1.48 -0.37 -19.51
CA GLY A 113 2.58 -1.01 -18.81
C GLY A 113 3.38 -0.05 -17.91
N PHE A 114 3.55 1.21 -18.29
CA PHE A 114 4.17 2.25 -17.45
C PHE A 114 3.34 2.64 -16.22
N ALA A 115 2.05 2.27 -16.16
CA ALA A 115 1.27 2.44 -14.94
C ALA A 115 1.60 1.35 -13.91
N ILE A 116 1.83 0.12 -14.38
CA ILE A 116 1.98 -1.06 -13.51
C ILE A 116 3.44 -1.28 -13.10
N GLY A 117 4.36 -1.18 -14.07
CA GLY A 117 5.76 -1.52 -13.84
C GLY A 117 6.43 -0.70 -12.73
N PRO A 118 6.34 0.65 -12.72
CA PRO A 118 6.84 1.50 -11.63
C PRO A 118 6.47 1.04 -10.21
N LEU A 119 5.22 0.59 -10.02
CA LEU A 119 4.72 0.11 -8.73
C LEU A 119 5.39 -1.19 -8.28
N LEU A 120 5.89 -2.00 -9.22
CA LEU A 120 6.61 -3.23 -8.94
C LEU A 120 8.11 -2.96 -8.79
N TRP A 121 8.69 -2.20 -9.71
CA TRP A 121 10.14 -2.08 -9.84
C TRP A 121 10.77 -1.16 -8.80
N ALA A 122 10.05 -0.18 -8.27
CA ALA A 122 10.54 0.67 -7.19
C ALA A 122 10.86 -0.16 -5.92
N PRO A 123 9.89 -0.83 -5.26
CA PRO A 123 10.16 -1.58 -4.03
C PRO A 123 11.09 -2.78 -4.26
N LEU A 124 10.98 -3.47 -5.41
CA LEU A 124 11.88 -4.59 -5.71
C LEU A 124 13.35 -4.16 -5.84
N SER A 125 13.61 -2.92 -6.24
CA SER A 125 14.97 -2.42 -6.38
C SER A 125 15.62 -2.03 -5.05
N GLU A 126 14.81 -1.74 -4.04
CA GLU A 126 15.27 -1.53 -2.66
C GLU A 126 15.54 -2.88 -1.98
N LEU A 127 14.75 -3.91 -2.26
CA LEU A 127 14.94 -5.25 -1.70
C LEU A 127 16.12 -6.01 -2.33
N PHE A 128 16.24 -5.98 -3.66
CA PHE A 128 17.19 -6.80 -4.41
C PHE A 128 18.38 -6.04 -4.99
N GLY A 129 18.36 -4.70 -4.91
CA GLY A 129 19.37 -3.84 -5.50
C GLY A 129 19.02 -3.38 -6.92
N ARG A 130 19.70 -2.33 -7.38
CA ARG A 130 19.41 -1.66 -8.65
C ARG A 130 19.99 -2.43 -9.84
N GLN A 131 21.16 -3.06 -9.67
CA GLN A 131 21.89 -3.73 -10.76
C GLN A 131 21.15 -4.97 -11.26
N VAL A 132 20.80 -5.89 -10.35
CA VAL A 132 20.13 -7.16 -10.69
C VAL A 132 18.78 -6.88 -11.33
N LEU A 133 18.06 -5.89 -10.80
CA LEU A 133 16.77 -5.49 -11.32
C LEU A 133 16.87 -4.89 -12.73
N PHE A 134 17.80 -3.97 -12.97
CA PHE A 134 18.02 -3.44 -14.32
C PHE A 134 18.45 -4.51 -15.31
N PHE A 135 19.32 -5.44 -14.89
CA PHE A 135 19.71 -6.56 -15.74
C PHE A 135 18.51 -7.43 -16.15
N GLY A 136 17.68 -7.85 -15.19
CA GLY A 136 16.52 -8.70 -15.46
C GLY A 136 15.44 -8.00 -16.29
N THR A 137 15.16 -6.73 -15.98
CA THR A 137 14.14 -5.94 -16.70
C THR A 137 14.56 -5.62 -18.14
N TYR A 138 15.83 -5.34 -18.41
CA TYR A 138 16.32 -5.13 -19.78
C TYR A 138 16.42 -6.41 -20.60
N ALA A 139 16.73 -7.54 -19.96
CA ALA A 139 16.63 -8.85 -20.60
C ALA A 139 15.18 -9.10 -21.05
N GLY A 140 14.22 -8.87 -20.15
CA GLY A 140 12.79 -9.00 -20.43
C GLY A 140 12.33 -8.07 -21.55
N LEU A 141 12.60 -6.76 -21.44
CA LEU A 141 12.26 -5.76 -22.47
C LEU A 141 12.78 -6.17 -23.86
N THR A 142 14.02 -6.63 -23.93
CA THR A 142 14.64 -7.10 -25.18
C THR A 142 13.95 -8.34 -25.72
N ALA A 143 13.67 -9.31 -24.87
CA ALA A 143 12.96 -10.54 -25.24
C ALA A 143 11.54 -10.26 -25.76
N PHE A 144 10.78 -9.39 -25.10
CA PHE A 144 9.42 -9.04 -25.54
C PHE A 144 9.42 -8.21 -26.83
N ASN A 145 10.40 -7.32 -27.03
CA ASN A 145 10.55 -6.63 -28.33
C ASN A 145 10.93 -7.60 -29.46
N ALA A 146 11.79 -8.58 -29.19
CA ALA A 146 12.12 -9.62 -30.16
C ALA A 146 10.90 -10.53 -30.46
N GLY A 147 10.13 -10.90 -29.43
CA GLY A 147 8.88 -11.65 -29.57
C GLY A 147 7.80 -10.87 -30.34
N ALA A 148 7.73 -9.55 -30.16
CA ALA A 148 6.85 -8.67 -30.93
C ALA A 148 7.19 -8.70 -32.44
N ALA A 149 8.49 -8.80 -32.80
CA ALA A 149 8.91 -8.93 -34.20
C ALA A 149 8.42 -10.25 -34.85
N GLY A 150 8.38 -11.33 -34.06
CA GLY A 150 7.94 -12.65 -34.49
C GLY A 150 6.45 -12.94 -34.30
N SER A 151 5.64 -11.93 -33.94
CA SER A 151 4.23 -12.15 -33.59
C SER A 151 3.41 -12.58 -34.82
N PRO A 152 2.67 -13.72 -34.73
CA PRO A 152 1.91 -14.26 -35.86
C PRO A 152 0.51 -13.63 -36.00
N ASN A 153 0.02 -12.96 -34.95
CA ASN A 153 -1.28 -12.30 -34.92
C ASN A 153 -1.22 -11.04 -34.04
N ILE A 154 -2.29 -10.25 -34.08
CA ILE A 154 -2.37 -8.97 -33.39
C ILE A 154 -2.42 -9.15 -31.87
N GLU A 155 -3.08 -10.19 -31.37
CA GLU A 155 -3.22 -10.47 -29.94
C GLU A 155 -1.85 -10.73 -29.31
N ALA A 156 -1.03 -11.57 -29.96
CA ALA A 156 0.35 -11.81 -29.55
C ALA A 156 1.14 -10.50 -29.55
N LEU A 157 1.04 -9.69 -30.61
CA LEU A 157 1.73 -8.41 -30.70
C LEU A 157 1.33 -7.48 -29.53
N LEU A 158 0.03 -7.36 -29.24
CA LEU A 158 -0.48 -6.52 -28.15
C LEU A 158 -0.03 -6.99 -26.77
N VAL A 159 -0.03 -8.30 -26.52
CA VAL A 159 0.47 -8.89 -25.27
C VAL A 159 1.97 -8.65 -25.10
N GLN A 160 2.76 -8.86 -26.15
CA GLN A 160 4.20 -8.61 -26.14
C GLN A 160 4.48 -7.12 -25.87
N ARG A 161 3.70 -6.21 -26.47
CA ARG A 161 3.79 -4.77 -26.24
C ARG A 161 3.49 -4.38 -24.79
N PHE A 162 2.43 -4.94 -24.20
CA PHE A 162 2.10 -4.69 -22.80
C PHE A 162 3.25 -5.11 -21.86
N PHE A 163 3.75 -6.34 -22.00
CA PHE A 163 4.83 -6.84 -21.14
C PHE A 163 6.16 -6.13 -21.38
N ALA A 164 6.49 -5.75 -22.62
CA ALA A 164 7.65 -4.92 -22.91
C ALA A 164 7.56 -3.57 -22.18
N GLY A 165 6.39 -2.92 -22.19
CA GLY A 165 6.17 -1.67 -21.45
C GLY A 165 6.24 -1.85 -19.94
N ALA A 166 5.54 -2.85 -19.41
CA ALA A 166 5.50 -3.14 -17.98
C ALA A 166 6.89 -3.47 -17.43
N ILE A 167 7.61 -4.40 -18.04
CA ILE A 167 8.93 -4.84 -17.56
C ILE A 167 10.00 -3.80 -17.86
N GLY A 168 9.97 -3.17 -19.03
CA GLY A 168 10.98 -2.19 -19.43
C GLY A 168 10.93 -0.87 -18.65
N SER A 169 9.81 -0.54 -17.99
CA SER A 169 9.63 0.74 -17.29
C SER A 169 10.52 0.98 -16.07
N SER A 170 11.32 0.01 -15.64
CA SER A 170 12.13 0.10 -14.41
C SER A 170 13.05 1.34 -14.30
N PRO A 171 13.69 1.87 -15.36
CA PRO A 171 14.51 3.07 -15.24
C PRO A 171 13.70 4.34 -15.02
N LEU A 172 12.40 4.34 -15.37
CA LEU A 172 11.54 5.52 -15.19
C LEU A 172 11.36 5.86 -13.70
N THR A 173 11.49 4.89 -12.81
CA THR A 173 11.47 5.11 -11.35
C THR A 173 12.84 5.02 -10.70
N ASN A 174 13.67 4.06 -11.11
CA ASN A 174 14.87 3.72 -10.35
C ASN A 174 16.12 4.50 -10.76
N ALA A 175 16.10 5.17 -11.91
CA ALA A 175 17.25 5.95 -12.37
C ALA A 175 17.60 7.13 -11.44
N GLY A 176 16.59 7.77 -10.87
CA GLY A 176 16.80 8.82 -9.86
C GLY A 176 17.50 8.27 -8.61
N GLY A 177 17.11 7.07 -8.17
CA GLY A 177 17.79 6.37 -7.07
C GLY A 177 19.26 6.08 -7.36
N VAL A 178 19.58 5.58 -8.57
CA VAL A 178 20.98 5.35 -8.97
C VAL A 178 21.82 6.64 -8.97
N ILE A 179 21.23 7.77 -9.36
CA ILE A 179 21.91 9.07 -9.29
C ILE A 179 22.10 9.50 -7.82
N ALA A 180 21.08 9.32 -6.97
CA ALA A 180 21.15 9.63 -5.54
C ALA A 180 22.22 8.80 -4.81
N ASP A 181 22.35 7.52 -5.17
CA ASP A 181 23.36 6.61 -4.61
C ASP A 181 24.81 7.07 -4.89
N MET A 182 25.05 7.76 -6.01
CA MET A 182 26.39 8.12 -6.49
C MET A 182 26.79 9.57 -6.23
N PHE A 183 25.85 10.51 -6.19
CA PHE A 183 26.14 11.94 -6.12
C PHE A 183 25.71 12.56 -4.78
N SER A 184 26.62 13.34 -4.19
CA SER A 184 26.32 14.19 -3.05
C SER A 184 25.25 15.24 -3.40
N ALA A 185 24.55 15.76 -2.39
CA ALA A 185 23.42 16.67 -2.55
C ALA A 185 23.70 17.85 -3.50
N ASP A 186 24.90 18.45 -3.41
CA ASP A 186 25.31 19.59 -4.25
C ASP A 186 25.43 19.27 -5.75
N GLN A 187 25.84 18.05 -6.09
CA GLN A 187 26.05 17.62 -7.49
C GLN A 187 24.81 16.93 -8.07
N ARG A 188 23.97 16.37 -7.20
CA ARG A 188 22.75 15.62 -7.55
C ARG A 188 21.80 16.42 -8.41
N GLY A 189 21.60 17.71 -8.10
CA GLY A 189 20.70 18.59 -8.85
C GLY A 189 21.06 18.74 -10.33
N LEU A 190 22.36 18.84 -10.64
CA LEU A 190 22.84 18.93 -12.03
C LEU A 190 22.67 17.59 -12.76
N ALA A 191 23.04 16.48 -12.12
CA ALA A 191 22.91 15.15 -12.70
C ALA A 191 21.44 14.80 -13.01
N MET A 192 20.53 15.10 -12.08
CA MET A 192 19.09 14.92 -12.26
C MET A 192 18.52 15.80 -13.38
N SER A 193 18.99 17.06 -13.49
CA SER A 193 18.56 17.98 -14.55
C SER A 193 19.00 17.54 -15.95
N LEU A 194 20.17 16.91 -16.07
CA LEU A 194 20.65 16.34 -17.34
C LEU A 194 19.92 15.04 -17.69
N PHE A 195 19.66 14.20 -16.68
CA PHE A 195 18.89 12.97 -16.83
C PHE A 195 17.43 13.25 -17.26
N ALA A 196 16.84 14.31 -16.72
CA ALA A 196 15.46 14.72 -16.95
C ALA A 196 15.06 14.86 -18.44
N ALA A 197 16.01 15.11 -19.34
CA ALA A 197 15.75 15.21 -20.77
C ALA A 197 15.44 13.84 -21.42
N ALA A 198 16.03 12.76 -20.91
CA ALA A 198 16.02 11.44 -21.55
C ALA A 198 14.61 10.82 -21.69
N PRO A 199 13.74 10.81 -20.65
CA PRO A 199 12.39 10.25 -20.76
C PRO A 199 11.51 10.97 -21.79
N PHE A 200 11.69 12.28 -21.98
CA PHE A 200 10.85 13.08 -22.88
C PHE A 200 11.32 13.03 -24.33
N MET A 201 12.61 12.83 -24.56
CA MET A 201 13.16 12.79 -25.91
C MET A 201 12.81 11.47 -26.63
N GLY A 202 12.67 10.35 -25.90
CA GLY A 202 12.34 9.05 -26.48
C GLY A 202 11.05 9.06 -27.32
N PRO A 203 9.90 9.55 -26.80
CA PRO A 203 8.64 9.66 -27.52
C PRO A 203 8.70 10.52 -28.79
N VAL A 204 9.67 11.43 -28.88
CA VAL A 204 9.88 12.33 -30.03
C VAL A 204 10.76 11.68 -31.10
N ILE A 205 11.82 10.98 -30.69
CA ILE A 205 12.72 10.25 -31.61
C ILE A 205 12.04 9.00 -32.20
N GLY A 206 11.16 8.34 -31.42
CA GLY A 206 10.52 7.09 -31.81
C GLY A 206 9.80 7.15 -33.16
N PRO A 207 8.82 8.04 -33.37
CA PRO A 207 8.10 8.14 -34.64
C PRO A 207 8.99 8.48 -35.83
N ILE A 208 10.10 9.20 -35.62
CA ILE A 208 11.06 9.53 -36.69
C ILE A 208 11.74 8.24 -37.17
N VAL A 209 12.37 7.50 -36.25
CA VAL A 209 13.06 6.25 -36.60
C VAL A 209 12.06 5.19 -37.08
N GLY A 210 10.97 5.01 -36.33
CA GLY A 210 9.91 4.06 -36.66
C GLY A 210 9.27 4.36 -38.01
N GLY A 211 9.09 5.63 -38.37
CA GLY A 211 8.52 6.04 -39.65
C GLY A 211 9.40 5.66 -40.84
N PHE A 212 10.72 5.93 -40.77
CA PHE A 212 11.65 5.56 -41.84
C PHE A 212 11.89 4.05 -41.93
N VAL A 213 12.04 3.37 -40.79
CA VAL A 213 12.21 1.91 -40.77
C VAL A 213 10.94 1.21 -41.25
N GLY A 214 9.78 1.64 -40.76
CA GLY A 214 8.47 1.12 -41.17
C GLY A 214 8.21 1.29 -42.66
N GLN A 215 8.51 2.47 -43.20
CA GLN A 215 8.35 2.76 -44.63
C GLN A 215 9.27 1.92 -45.54
N THR A 216 10.48 1.59 -45.10
CA THR A 216 11.50 0.95 -45.94
C THR A 216 11.48 -0.57 -45.86
N ILE A 217 11.56 -1.13 -44.65
CA ILE A 217 11.76 -2.57 -44.41
C ILE A 217 10.63 -3.21 -43.58
N GLY A 218 9.63 -2.43 -43.16
CA GLY A 218 8.38 -2.91 -42.57
C GLY A 218 8.34 -2.91 -41.04
N TRP A 219 7.15 -3.16 -40.49
CA TRP A 219 6.87 -2.99 -39.06
C TRP A 219 7.59 -4.01 -38.15
N ARG A 220 7.86 -5.23 -38.64
CA ARG A 220 8.63 -6.23 -37.88
C ARG A 220 10.05 -5.77 -37.60
N TRP A 221 10.66 -5.08 -38.55
CA TRP A 221 11.98 -4.50 -38.37
C TRP A 221 11.98 -3.31 -37.41
N ILE A 222 10.86 -2.60 -37.24
CA ILE A 222 10.74 -1.63 -36.15
C ILE A 222 10.90 -2.33 -34.80
N GLN A 223 10.22 -3.48 -34.61
CA GLN A 223 10.38 -4.31 -33.40
C GLN A 223 11.81 -4.85 -33.27
N GLY A 224 12.42 -5.28 -34.37
CA GLY A 224 13.81 -5.73 -34.42
C GLY A 224 14.81 -4.63 -34.02
N VAL A 225 14.67 -3.41 -34.54
CA VAL A 225 15.50 -2.26 -34.16
C VAL A 225 15.34 -1.93 -32.68
N MET A 226 14.11 -1.96 -32.17
CA MET A 226 13.84 -1.80 -30.74
C MET A 226 14.53 -2.88 -29.90
N ALA A 227 14.45 -4.15 -30.31
CA ALA A 227 15.11 -5.26 -29.62
C ALA A 227 16.64 -5.16 -29.66
N ILE A 228 17.23 -4.78 -30.80
CA ILE A 228 18.68 -4.57 -30.91
C ILE A 228 19.11 -3.43 -29.99
N PHE A 229 18.38 -2.32 -30.02
CA PHE A 229 18.73 -1.15 -29.20
C PHE A 229 18.66 -1.47 -27.70
N THR A 230 17.59 -2.11 -27.24
CA THR A 230 17.47 -2.50 -25.82
C THR A 230 18.43 -3.62 -25.46
N GLY A 231 18.75 -4.53 -26.38
CA GLY A 231 19.69 -5.63 -26.17
C GLY A 231 21.14 -5.17 -26.04
N VAL A 232 21.56 -4.17 -26.84
CA VAL A 232 22.87 -3.53 -26.67
C VAL A 232 22.96 -2.87 -25.30
N LEU A 233 21.92 -2.16 -24.87
CA LEU A 233 21.90 -1.54 -23.54
C LEU A 233 21.85 -2.55 -22.40
N TRP A 234 21.17 -3.68 -22.59
CA TRP A 234 21.20 -4.80 -21.66
C TRP A 234 22.62 -5.33 -21.46
N ILE A 235 23.35 -5.58 -22.56
CA ILE A 235 24.73 -6.08 -22.53
C ILE A 235 25.66 -5.03 -21.91
N VAL A 236 25.61 -3.78 -22.39
CA VAL A 236 26.44 -2.68 -21.86
C VAL A 236 26.16 -2.46 -20.37
N GLY A 237 24.89 -2.40 -19.97
CA GLY A 237 24.47 -2.26 -18.58
C GLY A 237 25.00 -3.39 -17.70
N GLY A 238 24.82 -4.64 -18.12
CA GLY A 238 25.30 -5.81 -17.38
C GLY A 238 26.82 -5.91 -17.26
N LEU A 239 27.57 -5.43 -18.26
CA LEU A 239 29.04 -5.47 -18.26
C LEU A 239 29.70 -4.22 -17.68
N TYR A 240 28.95 -3.15 -17.42
CA TYR A 240 29.51 -1.85 -17.03
C TYR A 240 28.96 -1.27 -15.74
N VAL A 241 27.66 -1.46 -15.44
CA VAL A 241 27.00 -0.83 -14.29
C VAL A 241 27.07 -1.79 -13.08
N PRO A 242 27.84 -1.44 -12.02
CA PRO A 242 27.86 -2.22 -10.78
C PRO A 242 26.63 -1.91 -9.92
N GLU A 243 26.39 -2.73 -8.89
CA GLU A 243 25.41 -2.39 -7.86
C GLU A 243 25.77 -1.07 -7.16
N THR A 244 24.80 -0.16 -7.13
CA THR A 244 24.93 1.18 -6.55
C THR A 244 24.19 1.31 -5.23
N TYR A 245 23.25 0.43 -4.89
CA TYR A 245 22.42 0.65 -3.71
C TYR A 245 23.16 0.33 -2.40
N PRO A 246 23.46 1.33 -1.53
CA PRO A 246 24.29 1.13 -0.36
C PRO A 246 23.80 0.05 0.62
N PRO A 247 22.49 -0.03 0.95
CA PRO A 247 21.99 -1.05 1.88
C PRO A 247 22.25 -2.49 1.42
N VAL A 248 22.03 -2.78 0.13
CA VAL A 248 22.28 -4.12 -0.42
C VAL A 248 23.77 -4.45 -0.40
N LEU A 249 24.64 -3.47 -0.66
CA LEU A 249 26.09 -3.66 -0.58
C LEU A 249 26.55 -3.99 0.84
N LEU A 250 26.07 -3.24 1.84
CA LEU A 250 26.40 -3.48 3.24
C LEU A 250 25.85 -4.82 3.74
N ARG A 251 24.63 -5.20 3.35
CA ARG A 251 24.04 -6.52 3.67
C ARG A 251 24.85 -7.66 3.07
N LYS A 252 25.26 -7.56 1.80
CA LYS A 252 26.11 -8.57 1.14
C LYS A 252 27.51 -8.65 1.78
N ARG A 253 28.07 -7.51 2.17
CA ARG A 253 29.34 -7.44 2.90
C ARG A 253 29.25 -8.08 4.28
N ALA A 254 28.21 -7.78 5.06
CA ALA A 254 27.98 -8.38 6.36
C ALA A 254 27.84 -9.91 6.26
N ALA A 255 27.11 -10.40 5.24
CA ALA A 255 27.01 -11.83 4.99
C ALA A 255 28.37 -12.47 4.63
N ALA A 256 29.20 -11.79 3.83
CA ALA A 256 30.54 -12.26 3.47
C ALA A 256 31.50 -12.29 4.69
N LEU A 257 31.49 -11.24 5.52
CA LEU A 257 32.27 -11.18 6.77
C LEU A 257 31.84 -12.26 7.76
N SER A 258 30.52 -12.47 7.91
CA SER A 258 29.98 -13.51 8.79
C SER A 258 30.44 -14.90 8.35
N LYS A 259 30.37 -15.18 7.03
CA LYS A 259 30.82 -16.45 6.46
C LYS A 259 32.32 -16.68 6.64
N LYS A 260 33.14 -15.63 6.53
CA LYS A 260 34.61 -15.74 6.60
C LYS A 260 35.14 -15.86 8.04
N THR A 261 34.55 -15.13 8.97
CA THR A 261 35.03 -15.04 10.36
C THR A 261 34.31 -15.98 11.32
N GLY A 262 33.15 -16.52 10.92
CA GLY A 262 32.29 -17.35 11.77
C GLY A 262 31.54 -16.59 12.87
N LYS A 263 31.65 -15.26 12.93
CA LYS A 263 30.92 -14.38 13.85
C LYS A 263 29.71 -13.74 13.16
N VAL A 264 28.79 -13.16 13.92
CA VAL A 264 27.57 -12.53 13.37
C VAL A 264 27.84 -11.08 13.01
N TYR A 265 27.68 -10.72 11.73
CA TYR A 265 27.68 -9.35 11.23
C TYR A 265 26.31 -9.03 10.65
N LYS A 266 25.79 -7.84 10.93
CA LYS A 266 24.56 -7.31 10.31
C LYS A 266 24.86 -5.96 9.66
N SER A 267 24.11 -5.63 8.61
CA SER A 267 24.13 -4.26 8.08
C SER A 267 23.51 -3.32 9.13
N GLN A 268 23.89 -2.04 9.08
CA GLN A 268 23.33 -1.02 9.98
C GLN A 268 21.78 -1.03 9.98
N GLN A 269 21.19 -0.98 8.77
CA GLN A 269 19.73 -1.03 8.60
C GLN A 269 19.09 -2.31 9.15
N ASP A 270 19.69 -3.49 8.93
CA ASP A 270 19.14 -4.75 9.45
C ASP A 270 19.31 -4.90 10.98
N ALA A 271 20.25 -4.16 11.59
CA ALA A 271 20.49 -4.13 13.03
C ALA A 271 19.52 -3.19 13.76
N GLU A 272 19.14 -2.07 13.13
CA GLU A 272 18.24 -1.06 13.69
C GLU A 272 16.76 -1.41 13.47
N GLN A 273 16.39 -1.91 12.27
CA GLN A 273 14.98 -2.07 11.85
C GLN A 273 14.50 -3.54 11.82
N GLY A 274 15.42 -4.51 11.95
CA GLY A 274 15.11 -5.94 11.82
C GLY A 274 14.81 -6.38 10.36
N PRO A 275 14.53 -7.66 10.11
CA PRO A 275 14.35 -8.17 8.75
C PRO A 275 13.00 -7.74 8.14
N THR A 276 13.03 -6.84 7.17
CA THR A 276 11.85 -6.43 6.38
C THR A 276 11.30 -7.61 5.57
N THR A 277 10.01 -7.93 5.70
CA THR A 277 9.38 -9.07 5.01
C THR A 277 8.75 -8.62 3.70
N PHE A 278 8.98 -9.39 2.61
CA PHE A 278 8.52 -9.06 1.24
C PHE A 278 7.03 -8.65 1.14
N GLY A 279 6.14 -9.27 1.92
CA GLY A 279 4.71 -8.97 1.89
C GLY A 279 4.33 -7.61 2.46
N HIS A 280 5.07 -7.13 3.47
CA HIS A 280 4.83 -5.85 4.13
C HIS A 280 5.20 -4.69 3.21
N VAL A 281 6.43 -4.71 2.69
CA VAL A 281 6.95 -3.70 1.75
C VAL A 281 6.08 -3.59 0.49
N PHE A 282 5.60 -4.72 -0.04
CA PHE A 282 4.76 -4.73 -1.23
C PHE A 282 3.33 -4.21 -0.98
N GLY A 283 2.74 -4.53 0.17
CA GLY A 283 1.40 -4.04 0.54
C GLY A 283 1.35 -2.52 0.69
N THR A 284 2.29 -1.97 1.45
CA THR A 284 2.39 -0.53 1.73
C THR A 284 2.75 0.28 0.46
N ALA A 285 3.65 -0.25 -0.38
CA ALA A 285 4.04 0.41 -1.64
C ALA A 285 2.90 0.52 -2.68
N LEU A 286 1.89 -0.37 -2.61
CA LEU A 286 0.77 -0.38 -3.55
C LEU A 286 -0.45 0.42 -3.08
N SER A 287 -0.70 0.53 -1.78
CA SER A 287 -1.88 1.23 -1.24
C SER A 287 -1.68 2.75 -1.13
N ARG A 288 -0.50 3.17 -0.65
CA ARG A 288 -0.22 4.58 -0.31
C ARG A 288 -0.29 5.57 -1.48
N PRO A 289 0.17 5.24 -2.70
CA PRO A 289 0.02 6.13 -3.84
C PRO A 289 -1.44 6.54 -4.11
N TRP A 290 -2.41 5.64 -3.94
CA TRP A 290 -3.83 5.94 -4.15
C TRP A 290 -4.41 6.82 -3.05
N ILE A 291 -4.00 6.59 -1.80
CA ILE A 291 -4.40 7.42 -0.66
C ILE A 291 -3.93 8.85 -0.89
N LEU A 292 -2.63 9.04 -1.19
CA LEU A 292 -2.08 10.37 -1.46
C LEU A 292 -2.74 11.01 -2.69
N LEU A 293 -2.98 10.25 -3.75
CA LEU A 293 -3.62 10.80 -4.96
C LEU A 293 -5.00 11.41 -4.68
N PHE A 294 -5.84 10.77 -3.87
CA PHE A 294 -7.22 11.21 -3.66
C PHE A 294 -7.43 12.02 -2.37
N LYS A 295 -6.59 11.85 -1.36
CA LYS A 295 -6.68 12.56 -0.08
C LYS A 295 -5.94 13.90 -0.10
N GLU A 296 -4.94 14.06 -0.97
CA GLU A 296 -4.15 15.29 -1.09
C GLU A 296 -4.53 16.07 -2.37
N PRO A 297 -5.30 17.18 -2.27
CA PRO A 297 -5.73 17.95 -3.43
C PRO A 297 -4.58 18.49 -4.29
N ILE A 298 -3.43 18.79 -3.67
CA ILE A 298 -2.22 19.23 -4.37
C ILE A 298 -1.73 18.13 -5.31
N VAL A 299 -1.61 16.90 -4.81
CA VAL A 299 -1.19 15.73 -5.59
C VAL A 299 -2.18 15.47 -6.71
N LEU A 300 -3.48 15.48 -6.42
CA LEU A 300 -4.52 15.25 -7.43
C LEU A 300 -4.47 16.25 -8.59
N LEU A 301 -4.53 17.55 -8.29
CA LEU A 301 -4.65 18.61 -9.31
C LEU A 301 -3.40 18.69 -10.18
N LEU A 302 -2.22 18.63 -9.56
CA LEU A 302 -0.96 18.69 -10.28
C LEU A 302 -0.69 17.42 -11.09
N THR A 303 -1.08 16.26 -10.57
CA THR A 303 -1.01 14.99 -11.32
C THR A 303 -1.96 14.99 -12.50
N ILE A 304 -3.21 15.47 -12.35
CA ILE A 304 -4.15 15.61 -13.47
C ILE A 304 -3.56 16.49 -14.56
N TYR A 305 -2.91 17.59 -14.18
CA TYR A 305 -2.28 18.47 -15.16
C TYR A 305 -1.15 17.76 -15.92
N MET A 306 -0.24 17.08 -15.21
CA MET A 306 0.81 16.27 -15.84
C MET A 306 0.24 15.16 -16.72
N ALA A 307 -0.84 14.50 -16.28
CA ALA A 307 -1.51 13.44 -17.01
C ALA A 307 -2.15 13.94 -18.31
N ILE A 308 -2.80 15.11 -18.30
CA ILE A 308 -3.34 15.75 -19.50
C ILE A 308 -2.20 16.04 -20.48
N ILE A 309 -1.14 16.72 -20.06
CA ILE A 309 -0.02 17.07 -20.96
C ILE A 309 0.62 15.81 -21.55
N TYR A 310 0.81 14.76 -20.75
CA TYR A 310 1.35 13.50 -21.23
C TYR A 310 0.41 12.79 -22.20
N GLY A 311 -0.89 12.77 -21.89
CA GLY A 311 -1.91 12.28 -22.80
C GLY A 311 -1.84 13.00 -24.14
N VAL A 312 -1.68 14.34 -24.14
CA VAL A 312 -1.55 15.13 -25.37
C VAL A 312 -0.29 14.75 -26.15
N LEU A 313 0.84 14.49 -25.48
CA LEU A 313 2.04 13.98 -26.16
C LEU A 313 1.75 12.69 -26.94
N TYR A 314 1.07 11.72 -26.29
CA TYR A 314 0.75 10.44 -26.91
C TYR A 314 -0.35 10.55 -27.97
N MET A 315 -1.29 11.49 -27.79
CA MET A 315 -2.28 11.84 -28.81
C MET A 315 -1.61 12.27 -30.12
N LEU A 316 -0.42 12.90 -30.09
CA LEU A 316 0.30 13.29 -31.30
C LEU A 316 0.65 12.09 -32.19
N PHE A 317 0.82 10.88 -31.63
CA PHE A 317 1.09 9.67 -32.43
C PHE A 317 -0.08 9.24 -33.31
N SER A 318 -1.30 9.65 -32.97
CA SER A 318 -2.48 9.47 -33.81
C SER A 318 -2.80 10.73 -34.62
N ALA A 319 -2.67 11.90 -34.01
CA ALA A 319 -3.01 13.18 -34.64
C ALA A 319 -2.06 13.58 -35.79
N PHE A 320 -0.75 13.39 -35.63
CA PHE A 320 0.21 13.79 -36.68
C PHE A 320 0.08 12.95 -37.95
N PRO A 321 -0.12 11.61 -37.89
CA PRO A 321 -0.48 10.85 -39.07
C PRO A 321 -1.76 11.35 -39.76
N ILE A 322 -2.80 11.73 -39.01
CA ILE A 322 -4.03 12.29 -39.60
C ILE A 322 -3.72 13.62 -40.32
N VAL A 323 -3.00 14.53 -39.68
CA VAL A 323 -2.71 15.87 -40.25
C VAL A 323 -1.73 15.80 -41.43
N TYR A 324 -0.59 15.14 -41.26
CA TYR A 324 0.51 15.20 -42.22
C TYR A 324 0.47 14.06 -43.24
N GLN A 325 0.13 12.83 -42.83
CA GLN A 325 0.09 11.70 -43.77
C GLN A 325 -1.23 11.65 -44.53
N GLN A 326 -2.37 11.69 -43.84
CA GLN A 326 -3.68 11.68 -44.51
C GLN A 326 -4.02 13.05 -45.11
N GLY A 327 -3.85 14.14 -44.35
CA GLY A 327 -4.22 15.50 -44.80
C GLY A 327 -3.30 16.10 -45.86
N ARG A 328 -1.99 15.80 -45.85
CA ARG A 328 -1.01 16.33 -46.82
C ARG A 328 -0.40 15.28 -47.74
N GLY A 329 -0.70 14.00 -47.57
CA GLY A 329 -0.15 12.93 -48.39
C GLY A 329 1.33 12.62 -48.13
N TRP A 330 1.88 13.02 -46.98
CA TRP A 330 3.29 12.74 -46.67
C TRP A 330 3.53 11.26 -46.39
N SER A 331 4.73 10.77 -46.75
CA SER A 331 5.15 9.42 -46.38
C SER A 331 5.33 9.30 -44.86
N GLN A 332 5.35 8.06 -44.35
CA GLN A 332 5.47 7.81 -42.90
C GLN A 332 6.73 8.43 -42.29
N GLY A 333 7.89 8.27 -42.94
CA GLY A 333 9.14 8.87 -42.48
C GLY A 333 9.09 10.40 -42.44
N ILE A 334 8.60 11.03 -43.52
CA ILE A 334 8.48 12.50 -43.60
C ILE A 334 7.45 13.02 -42.58
N GLY A 335 6.32 12.32 -42.42
CA GLY A 335 5.32 12.61 -41.39
C GLY A 335 5.88 12.56 -39.96
N GLY A 336 6.80 11.62 -39.70
CA GLY A 336 7.52 11.53 -38.42
C GLY A 336 8.37 12.76 -38.11
N LEU A 337 8.92 13.46 -39.11
CA LEU A 337 9.73 14.66 -38.91
C LEU A 337 8.96 15.83 -38.28
N ALA A 338 7.62 15.80 -38.28
CA ALA A 338 6.82 16.80 -37.57
C ALA A 338 7.12 16.87 -36.07
N PHE A 339 7.61 15.77 -35.48
CA PHE A 339 8.05 15.73 -34.08
C PHE A 339 9.31 16.56 -33.80
N LEU A 340 10.08 16.98 -34.82
CA LEU A 340 11.26 17.83 -34.61
C LEU A 340 10.91 19.18 -33.97
N GLY A 341 9.73 19.73 -34.25
CA GLY A 341 9.27 20.95 -33.58
C GLY A 341 9.20 20.76 -32.06
N VAL A 342 8.66 19.63 -31.61
CA VAL A 342 8.60 19.24 -30.20
C VAL A 342 10.02 19.04 -29.64
N ALA A 343 10.91 18.36 -30.38
CA ALA A 343 12.30 18.13 -29.98
C ALA A 343 13.06 19.44 -29.69
N VAL A 344 12.93 20.41 -30.61
CA VAL A 344 13.58 21.73 -30.48
C VAL A 344 13.08 22.46 -29.24
N GLY A 345 11.76 22.42 -28.99
CA GLY A 345 11.17 22.95 -27.76
C GLY A 345 11.76 22.33 -26.49
N MET A 346 11.87 21.00 -26.46
CA MET A 346 12.44 20.27 -25.32
C MET A 346 13.91 20.63 -25.06
N ILE A 347 14.72 20.80 -26.10
CA ILE A 347 16.13 21.23 -25.96
C ILE A 347 16.20 22.62 -25.33
N PHE A 348 15.38 23.57 -25.79
CA PHE A 348 15.31 24.90 -25.17
C PHE A 348 14.88 24.84 -23.71
N ALA A 349 13.95 23.95 -23.35
CA ALA A 349 13.51 23.81 -21.96
C ALA A 349 14.60 23.24 -21.05
N VAL A 350 15.40 22.29 -21.53
CA VAL A 350 16.55 21.77 -20.77
C VAL A 350 17.59 22.88 -20.56
N SER A 351 17.92 23.65 -21.61
CA SER A 351 18.82 24.80 -21.48
C SER A 351 18.30 25.85 -20.48
N TYR A 352 17.00 26.17 -20.55
CA TYR A 352 16.34 27.06 -19.59
C TYR A 352 16.39 26.51 -18.16
N SER A 353 16.14 25.21 -17.98
CA SER A 353 16.12 24.56 -16.66
C SER A 353 17.49 24.59 -15.99
N ILE A 354 18.57 24.40 -16.76
CA ILE A 354 19.95 24.54 -16.26
C ILE A 354 20.23 25.97 -15.79
N TRP A 355 19.73 26.97 -16.53
CA TRP A 355 19.85 28.37 -16.13
C TRP A 355 19.01 28.69 -14.88
N ASP A 356 17.74 28.27 -14.83
CA ASP A 356 16.83 28.49 -13.68
C ASP A 356 17.32 27.78 -12.42
N ASN A 357 17.98 26.63 -12.56
CA ASN A 357 18.57 25.91 -11.43
C ASN A 357 19.56 26.79 -10.65
N LYS A 358 20.26 27.72 -11.30
CA LYS A 358 21.14 28.69 -10.61
C LYS A 358 20.34 29.64 -9.69
N ARG A 359 19.15 30.08 -10.14
CA ARG A 359 18.22 30.89 -9.34
C ARG A 359 17.74 30.08 -8.13
N PHE A 360 17.34 28.82 -8.33
CA PHE A 360 16.90 27.95 -7.24
C PHE A 360 18.00 27.72 -6.20
N VAL A 361 19.22 27.38 -6.63
CA VAL A 361 20.37 27.18 -5.73
C VAL A 361 20.63 28.43 -4.89
N LYS A 362 20.57 29.62 -5.49
CA LYS A 362 20.70 30.89 -4.75
C LYS A 362 19.65 31.02 -3.64
N ILE A 363 18.38 30.78 -3.97
CA ILE A 363 17.27 30.84 -2.99
C ILE A 363 17.47 29.78 -1.90
N ASN A 364 17.97 28.60 -2.25
CA ASN A 364 18.25 27.53 -1.30
C ASN A 364 19.33 27.92 -0.29
N HIS A 365 20.42 28.55 -0.75
CA HIS A 365 21.44 29.08 0.15
C HIS A 365 20.92 30.21 1.04
N GLU A 366 20.06 31.10 0.51
CA GLU A 366 19.43 32.17 1.30
C GLU A 366 18.53 31.62 2.43
N HIS A 367 18.00 30.40 2.29
CA HIS A 367 17.17 29.71 3.28
C HIS A 367 17.92 28.61 4.04
N GLY A 368 19.25 28.66 4.08
CA GLY A 368 20.06 27.71 4.86
C GLY A 368 19.96 26.26 4.39
N GLY A 369 19.56 26.00 3.14
CA GLY A 369 19.36 24.67 2.57
C GLY A 369 17.90 24.18 2.57
N PHE A 370 16.97 24.93 3.16
CA PHE A 370 15.55 24.58 3.24
C PHE A 370 14.68 25.57 2.45
N ALA A 371 14.90 25.65 1.12
CA ALA A 371 14.05 26.51 0.26
C ALA A 371 12.57 26.10 0.32
N PRO A 372 11.63 27.06 0.26
CA PRO A 372 10.22 26.75 0.12
C PRO A 372 9.96 26.03 -1.22
N PRO A 373 9.17 24.93 -1.25
CA PRO A 373 8.85 24.18 -2.47
C PRO A 373 8.33 25.07 -3.61
N GLU A 374 7.57 26.13 -3.29
CA GLU A 374 7.00 27.07 -4.24
C GLU A 374 8.05 27.76 -5.13
N ALA A 375 9.33 27.81 -4.70
CA ALA A 375 10.44 28.30 -5.50
C ALA A 375 10.66 27.51 -6.81
N ARG A 376 10.16 26.27 -6.88
CA ARG A 376 10.22 25.38 -8.06
C ARG A 376 9.19 25.70 -9.15
N LEU A 377 8.10 26.41 -8.83
CA LEU A 377 6.95 26.62 -9.73
C LEU A 377 7.07 27.72 -10.81
N PRO A 378 7.96 28.74 -10.72
CA PRO A 378 8.03 29.78 -11.76
C PRO A 378 8.28 29.27 -13.19
N PRO A 379 9.13 28.26 -13.45
CA PRO A 379 9.24 27.67 -14.78
C PRO A 379 7.94 26.99 -15.25
N ALA A 380 7.18 26.35 -14.35
CA ALA A 380 5.87 25.77 -14.69
C ALA A 380 4.86 26.84 -15.14
N ILE A 381 4.91 28.05 -14.58
CA ILE A 381 4.03 29.16 -15.02
C ILE A 381 4.32 29.53 -16.48
N ILE A 382 5.60 29.69 -16.82
CA ILE A 382 6.03 30.01 -18.19
C ILE A 382 5.66 28.85 -19.13
N GLY A 383 5.89 27.62 -18.68
CA GLY A 383 5.56 26.43 -19.45
C GLY A 383 4.06 26.26 -19.68
N ALA A 384 3.23 26.57 -18.68
CA ALA A 384 1.77 26.45 -18.78
C ALA A 384 1.19 27.34 -19.87
N VAL A 385 1.64 28.60 -19.94
CA VAL A 385 1.24 29.53 -21.01
C VAL A 385 1.79 29.05 -22.36
N SER A 386 3.04 28.61 -22.41
CA SER A 386 3.68 28.14 -23.65
C SER A 386 2.98 26.93 -24.27
N ILE A 387 2.53 25.97 -23.44
CA ILE A 387 1.77 24.79 -23.90
C ILE A 387 0.48 25.24 -24.61
N VAL A 388 -0.29 26.13 -24.00
CA VAL A 388 -1.57 26.60 -24.55
C VAL A 388 -1.35 27.33 -25.88
N VAL A 389 -0.34 28.21 -25.94
CA VAL A 389 0.04 28.90 -27.18
C VAL A 389 0.39 27.89 -28.26
N GLY A 390 1.22 26.89 -27.96
CA GLY A 390 1.60 25.86 -28.93
C GLY A 390 0.42 25.03 -29.44
N LEU A 391 -0.48 24.62 -28.55
CA LEU A 391 -1.62 23.79 -28.92
C LEU A 391 -2.65 24.55 -29.76
N PHE A 392 -3.01 25.79 -29.39
CA PHE A 392 -3.91 26.60 -30.22
C PHE A 392 -3.26 27.00 -31.55
N TRP A 393 -1.98 27.34 -31.54
CA TRP A 393 -1.24 27.61 -32.77
C TRP A 393 -1.30 26.39 -33.70
N PHE A 394 -0.98 25.19 -33.21
CA PHE A 394 -1.09 23.97 -34.01
C PHE A 394 -2.51 23.76 -34.53
N ALA A 395 -3.52 23.88 -33.67
CA ALA A 395 -4.92 23.65 -34.02
C ALA A 395 -5.39 24.50 -35.20
N TRP A 396 -4.94 25.75 -35.30
CA TRP A 396 -5.39 26.68 -36.35
C TRP A 396 -4.41 26.81 -37.53
N THR A 397 -3.27 26.13 -37.50
CA THR A 397 -2.29 26.13 -38.60
C THR A 397 -2.06 24.76 -39.24
N ASN A 398 -2.73 23.70 -38.74
CA ASN A 398 -2.58 22.34 -39.26
C ASN A 398 -3.28 22.07 -40.61
N SER A 399 -3.95 23.06 -41.21
CA SER A 399 -4.60 22.92 -42.53
C SER A 399 -3.58 22.72 -43.64
N PRO A 400 -3.85 21.85 -44.65
CA PRO A 400 -3.01 21.70 -45.84
C PRO A 400 -2.73 23.01 -46.58
N SER A 401 -3.66 23.98 -46.52
CA SER A 401 -3.56 25.30 -47.15
C SER A 401 -2.49 26.21 -46.55
N VAL A 402 -2.13 25.99 -45.27
CA VAL A 402 -1.09 26.75 -44.57
C VAL A 402 0.26 26.07 -44.79
N HIS A 403 1.35 26.82 -44.84
CA HIS A 403 2.69 26.23 -44.96
C HIS A 403 2.99 25.32 -43.76
N PHE A 404 3.41 24.08 -44.01
CA PHE A 404 3.59 23.04 -42.99
C PHE A 404 4.50 23.45 -41.82
N MET A 405 5.46 24.35 -42.07
CA MET A 405 6.36 24.84 -41.02
C MET A 405 5.59 25.57 -39.91
N ALA A 406 4.47 26.24 -40.23
CA ALA A 406 3.68 26.93 -39.22
C ALA A 406 3.16 25.96 -38.14
N SER A 407 2.63 24.80 -38.54
CA SER A 407 2.14 23.79 -37.60
C SER A 407 3.26 22.98 -36.94
N ILE A 408 4.40 22.76 -37.61
CA ILE A 408 5.57 22.11 -36.98
C ILE A 408 6.20 23.04 -35.94
N SER A 409 6.35 24.33 -36.24
CA SER A 409 6.90 25.34 -35.31
C SER A 409 6.03 25.51 -34.06
N ALA A 410 4.71 25.29 -34.15
CA ALA A 410 3.83 25.24 -32.99
C ALA A 410 4.21 24.13 -31.97
N GLY A 411 4.92 23.10 -32.41
CA GLY A 411 5.48 22.07 -31.54
C GLY A 411 6.58 22.60 -30.60
N VAL A 412 7.27 23.69 -30.95
CA VAL A 412 8.35 24.28 -30.13
C VAL A 412 7.83 24.80 -28.79
N PRO A 413 6.84 25.73 -28.73
CA PRO A 413 6.30 26.19 -27.45
C PRO A 413 5.60 25.06 -26.66
N PHE A 414 5.01 24.06 -27.34
CA PHE A 414 4.46 22.87 -26.67
C PHE A 414 5.54 22.02 -25.98
N GLY A 415 6.59 21.62 -26.71
CA GLY A 415 7.70 20.83 -26.17
C GLY A 415 8.48 21.58 -25.09
N PHE A 416 8.65 22.90 -25.27
CA PHE A 416 9.25 23.77 -24.27
C PHE A 416 8.45 23.78 -22.98
N GLY A 417 7.16 24.10 -23.06
CA GLY A 417 6.34 24.20 -21.87
C GLY A 417 6.08 22.86 -21.20
N MET A 418 5.98 21.76 -21.97
CA MET A 418 5.84 20.41 -21.45
C MET A 418 6.96 20.07 -20.47
N VAL A 419 8.22 20.21 -20.87
CA VAL A 419 9.37 19.85 -20.02
C VAL A 419 9.42 20.74 -18.78
N LEU A 420 9.19 22.05 -18.92
CA LEU A 420 9.20 22.96 -17.76
C LEU A 420 8.12 22.62 -16.74
N VAL A 421 6.88 22.42 -17.20
CA VAL A 421 5.76 22.04 -16.32
C VAL A 421 6.05 20.70 -15.64
N PHE A 422 6.53 19.71 -16.39
CA PHE A 422 6.83 18.40 -15.87
C PHE A 422 7.89 18.44 -14.75
N LEU A 423 9.03 19.08 -15.02
CA LEU A 423 10.14 19.11 -14.06
C LEU A 423 9.80 19.96 -12.83
N SER A 424 9.18 21.13 -13.03
CA SER A 424 8.78 21.99 -11.92
C SER A 424 7.73 21.34 -11.02
N ILE A 425 6.71 20.71 -11.58
CA ILE A 425 5.67 20.04 -10.78
C ILE A 425 6.26 18.82 -10.07
N MET A 426 7.06 17.99 -10.76
CA MET A 426 7.69 16.82 -10.14
C MET A 426 8.56 17.23 -8.95
N ASN A 427 9.41 18.24 -9.12
CA ASN A 427 10.25 18.75 -8.04
C ASN A 427 9.43 19.40 -6.91
N TYR A 428 8.37 20.14 -7.26
CA TYR A 428 7.45 20.71 -6.26
C TYR A 428 6.76 19.63 -5.43
N LEU A 429 6.32 18.53 -6.05
CA LEU A 429 5.70 17.40 -5.36
C LEU A 429 6.71 16.67 -4.45
N ILE A 430 7.95 16.50 -4.89
CA ILE A 430 9.02 15.93 -4.06
C ILE A 430 9.25 16.81 -2.83
N ASP A 431 9.52 18.11 -3.05
CA ASP A 431 9.87 19.04 -1.98
C ASP A 431 8.67 19.32 -1.04
N SER A 432 7.42 19.18 -1.52
CA SER A 432 6.21 19.37 -0.70
C SER A 432 5.87 18.17 0.19
N TYR A 433 6.36 16.99 -0.15
CA TYR A 433 6.01 15.71 0.48
C TYR A 433 7.27 14.90 0.78
N VAL A 434 8.39 15.52 1.18
CA VAL A 434 9.73 14.89 1.31
C VAL A 434 9.70 13.44 1.81
N ILE A 435 9.11 13.20 2.99
CA ILE A 435 8.98 11.85 3.58
C ILE A 435 8.05 10.91 2.81
N PHE A 436 7.11 11.41 2.00
CA PHE A 436 6.19 10.63 1.16
C PHE A 436 6.49 10.74 -0.34
N ALA A 437 7.65 11.30 -0.73
CA ALA A 437 7.91 11.77 -2.09
C ALA A 437 7.78 10.64 -3.12
N ALA A 438 8.30 9.46 -2.80
CA ALA A 438 8.23 8.31 -3.70
C ALA A 438 6.80 7.81 -3.94
N SER A 439 5.95 7.81 -2.91
CA SER A 439 4.54 7.43 -3.05
C SER A 439 3.76 8.45 -3.89
N VAL A 440 4.06 9.75 -3.74
CA VAL A 440 3.50 10.81 -4.60
C VAL A 440 3.96 10.66 -6.05
N LEU A 441 5.24 10.36 -6.28
CA LEU A 441 5.78 10.13 -7.63
C LEU A 441 5.18 8.88 -8.29
N ALA A 442 4.96 7.82 -7.51
CA ALA A 442 4.28 6.61 -7.98
C ALA A 442 2.83 6.91 -8.41
N ALA A 443 2.07 7.62 -7.57
CA ALA A 443 0.71 8.06 -7.89
C ALA A 443 0.67 8.89 -9.18
N ASN A 444 1.60 9.84 -9.28
CA ASN A 444 1.75 10.68 -10.45
C ASN A 444 2.05 9.86 -11.71
N SER A 445 2.94 8.88 -11.63
CA SER A 445 3.29 8.02 -12.76
C SER A 445 2.11 7.17 -13.24
N VAL A 446 1.31 6.63 -12.32
CA VAL A 446 0.14 5.80 -12.64
C VAL A 446 -0.90 6.61 -13.42
N LEU A 447 -1.39 7.72 -12.85
CA LEU A 447 -2.47 8.50 -13.48
C LEU A 447 -2.02 9.08 -14.83
N ARG A 448 -0.77 9.53 -14.90
CA ARG A 448 -0.15 10.00 -16.14
C ARG A 448 -0.12 8.94 -17.22
N SER A 449 0.28 7.72 -16.88
CA SER A 449 0.37 6.61 -17.83
C SER A 449 -1.02 6.16 -18.30
N LEU A 450 -2.04 6.22 -17.43
CA LEU A 450 -3.43 5.96 -17.82
C LEU A 450 -3.93 6.94 -18.89
N PHE A 451 -3.63 8.24 -18.75
CA PHE A 451 -4.00 9.24 -19.76
C PHE A 451 -3.20 9.06 -21.06
N GLY A 452 -1.90 8.75 -20.95
CA GLY A 452 -1.06 8.40 -22.10
C GLY A 452 -1.56 7.18 -22.88
N ALA A 453 -2.15 6.20 -22.19
CA ALA A 453 -2.81 5.06 -22.82
C ALA A 453 -4.20 5.39 -23.39
N ALA A 454 -4.98 6.25 -22.73
CA ALA A 454 -6.36 6.54 -23.13
C ALA A 454 -6.46 7.50 -24.32
N PHE A 455 -5.65 8.56 -24.37
CA PHE A 455 -5.80 9.63 -25.36
C PHE A 455 -5.70 9.17 -26.82
N PRO A 456 -4.74 8.31 -27.20
CA PRO A 456 -4.67 7.78 -28.56
C PRO A 456 -5.95 7.07 -29.01
N LEU A 457 -6.65 6.37 -28.11
CA LEU A 457 -7.78 5.49 -28.44
C LEU A 457 -9.02 6.21 -28.95
N PHE A 458 -9.25 7.45 -28.52
CA PHE A 458 -10.37 8.27 -29.00
C PHE A 458 -9.96 9.32 -30.04
N THR A 459 -8.66 9.44 -30.36
CA THR A 459 -8.15 10.53 -31.21
C THR A 459 -8.73 10.47 -32.61
N THR A 460 -8.78 9.29 -33.23
CA THR A 460 -9.28 9.13 -34.60
C THR A 460 -10.74 9.55 -34.73
N GLN A 461 -11.58 9.11 -33.78
CA GLN A 461 -13.01 9.41 -33.77
C GLN A 461 -13.25 10.90 -33.47
N MET A 462 -12.44 11.50 -32.60
CA MET A 462 -12.49 12.93 -32.31
C MET A 462 -12.16 13.77 -33.57
N TYR A 463 -11.10 13.39 -34.31
CA TYR A 463 -10.69 14.09 -35.53
C TYR A 463 -11.68 13.89 -36.68
N SER A 464 -12.32 12.73 -36.80
CA SER A 464 -13.34 12.49 -37.83
C SER A 464 -14.64 13.23 -37.55
N ALA A 465 -15.06 13.34 -36.28
CA ALA A 465 -16.31 13.99 -35.90
C ALA A 465 -16.23 15.53 -35.90
N LEU A 466 -15.09 16.10 -35.45
CA LEU A 466 -14.96 17.55 -35.22
C LEU A 466 -14.10 18.26 -36.27
N GLY A 467 -13.38 17.50 -37.11
CA GLY A 467 -12.40 18.03 -38.04
C GLY A 467 -11.08 18.43 -37.37
N ILE A 468 -10.05 18.61 -38.20
CA ILE A 468 -8.65 18.79 -37.76
C ILE A 468 -8.41 20.01 -36.86
N HIS A 469 -9.23 21.06 -36.99
CA HIS A 469 -9.07 22.30 -36.21
C HIS A 469 -9.69 22.19 -34.81
N TRP A 470 -10.96 21.82 -34.74
CA TRP A 470 -11.67 21.73 -33.46
C TRP A 470 -11.20 20.53 -32.64
N ALA A 471 -10.91 19.39 -33.27
CA ALA A 471 -10.35 18.24 -32.58
C ALA A 471 -8.99 18.57 -31.94
N ALA A 472 -8.13 19.32 -32.63
CA ALA A 472 -6.85 19.79 -32.09
C ALA A 472 -7.00 20.89 -31.02
N SER A 473 -8.13 21.60 -30.98
CA SER A 473 -8.40 22.64 -29.98
C SER A 473 -8.84 22.06 -28.62
N ILE A 474 -9.45 20.87 -28.59
CA ILE A 474 -9.86 20.19 -27.34
C ILE A 474 -8.69 20.05 -26.35
N PRO A 475 -7.53 19.46 -26.71
CA PRO A 475 -6.40 19.38 -25.79
C PRO A 475 -5.85 20.76 -25.39
N ALA A 476 -5.99 21.78 -26.25
CA ALA A 476 -5.62 23.15 -25.92
C ALA A 476 -6.53 23.74 -24.82
N PHE A 477 -7.84 23.49 -24.87
CA PHE A 477 -8.78 23.88 -23.82
C PHE A 477 -8.54 23.13 -22.51
N LEU A 478 -8.22 21.84 -22.57
CA LEU A 478 -7.86 21.06 -21.38
C LEU A 478 -6.59 21.62 -20.72
N ALA A 479 -5.56 21.92 -21.52
CA ALA A 479 -4.34 22.56 -21.02
C ALA A 479 -4.63 23.95 -20.44
N LEU A 480 -5.49 24.75 -21.10
CA LEU A 480 -5.91 26.07 -20.63
C LEU A 480 -6.61 26.01 -19.28
N ALA A 481 -7.48 25.03 -19.06
CA ALA A 481 -8.17 24.82 -17.79
C ALA A 481 -7.18 24.54 -16.63
N CYS A 482 -6.00 23.99 -16.93
CA CYS A 482 -4.96 23.73 -15.94
C CYS A 482 -3.97 24.90 -15.74
N VAL A 483 -3.96 25.92 -16.61
CA VAL A 483 -3.07 27.09 -16.48
C VAL A 483 -3.14 27.74 -15.11
N PRO A 484 -4.31 27.90 -14.45
CA PRO A 484 -4.36 28.50 -13.13
C PRO A 484 -3.60 27.72 -12.04
N PHE A 485 -3.38 26.39 -12.19
CA PHE A 485 -2.86 25.57 -11.10
C PHE A 485 -1.44 25.99 -10.66
N PRO A 486 -0.42 26.12 -11.53
CA PRO A 486 0.90 26.60 -11.10
C PRO A 486 0.87 27.98 -10.44
N PHE A 487 0.01 28.90 -10.89
CA PHE A 487 -0.14 30.23 -10.28
C PHE A 487 -0.75 30.17 -8.88
N LEU A 488 -1.80 29.36 -8.72
CA LEU A 488 -2.49 29.16 -7.45
C LEU A 488 -1.54 28.56 -6.41
N PHE A 489 -0.80 27.50 -6.78
CA PHE A 489 0.16 26.89 -5.87
C PHE A 489 1.40 27.75 -5.64
N TRP A 490 1.84 28.55 -6.62
CA TRP A 490 2.94 29.49 -6.39
C TRP A 490 2.58 30.59 -5.37
N LYS A 491 1.34 31.10 -5.41
CA LYS A 491 0.89 32.19 -4.51
C LYS A 491 0.32 31.69 -3.18
N TYR A 492 -0.39 30.58 -3.18
CA TYR A 492 -1.14 30.06 -2.03
C TYR A 492 -0.66 28.68 -1.55
N GLY A 493 0.42 28.13 -2.14
CA GLY A 493 0.92 26.77 -1.87
C GLY A 493 1.13 26.49 -0.40
N SER A 494 1.85 27.36 0.32
CA SER A 494 2.09 27.22 1.77
C SER A 494 0.79 27.10 2.57
N LYS A 495 -0.20 27.96 2.32
CA LYS A 495 -1.50 27.92 3.01
C LYS A 495 -2.34 26.68 2.67
N ILE A 496 -2.20 26.16 1.45
CA ILE A 496 -2.91 24.96 1.02
C ILE A 496 -2.24 23.73 1.67
N ARG A 497 -0.90 23.69 1.70
CA ARG A 497 -0.12 22.62 2.33
C ARG A 497 -0.37 22.49 3.83
N GLU A 498 -0.55 23.60 4.54
CA GLU A 498 -0.92 23.56 5.97
C GLU A 498 -2.27 22.88 6.24
N LYS A 499 -3.18 22.87 5.25
CA LYS A 499 -4.50 22.21 5.37
C LYS A 499 -4.49 20.76 4.90
N CYS A 500 -3.38 20.33 4.30
CA CYS A 500 -3.16 19.01 3.75
C CYS A 500 -2.49 18.12 4.80
N THR A 501 -3.06 16.95 5.10
CA THR A 501 -2.59 16.11 6.22
C THR A 501 -1.14 15.67 6.04
N TYR A 502 -0.79 15.12 4.87
CA TYR A 502 0.54 14.58 4.62
C TYR A 502 1.56 15.67 4.28
N ALA A 503 1.13 16.76 3.62
CA ALA A 503 2.00 17.90 3.35
C ALA A 503 2.34 18.69 4.63
N ALA A 504 1.41 18.78 5.58
CA ALA A 504 1.64 19.40 6.88
C ALA A 504 2.63 18.58 7.72
N GLN A 505 2.50 17.24 7.72
CA GLN A 505 3.46 16.34 8.37
C GLN A 505 4.88 16.49 7.80
N ALA A 506 5.01 16.49 6.46
CA ALA A 506 6.30 16.72 5.81
C ALA A 506 6.89 18.10 6.15
N MET A 507 6.04 19.13 6.27
CA MET A 507 6.48 20.47 6.68
C MET A 507 6.95 20.53 8.13
N GLU A 508 6.27 19.83 9.03
CA GLU A 508 6.68 19.75 10.44
C GLU A 508 8.03 19.03 10.59
N PHE A 509 8.23 17.96 9.83
CA PHE A 509 9.50 17.25 9.76
C PHE A 509 10.66 18.16 9.30
N LEU A 510 10.48 18.89 8.20
CA LEU A 510 11.49 19.84 7.71
C LEU A 510 11.79 20.96 8.71
N LYS A 511 10.79 21.44 9.46
CA LYS A 511 11.00 22.43 10.52
C LYS A 511 11.84 21.89 11.68
N ARG A 512 11.63 20.62 12.07
CA ARG A 512 12.43 19.96 13.11
C ARG A 512 13.89 19.82 12.66
N LEU A 513 14.13 19.42 11.41
CA LEU A 513 15.48 19.36 10.84
C LEU A 513 16.16 20.75 10.80
N GLN A 514 15.40 21.79 10.43
CA GLN A 514 15.92 23.15 10.41
C GLN A 514 16.30 23.65 11.82
N GLN A 515 15.48 23.37 12.84
CA GLN A 515 15.77 23.70 14.23
C GLN A 515 17.03 23.00 14.73
N GLN A 516 17.17 21.70 14.44
CA GLN A 516 18.35 20.92 14.81
C GLN A 516 19.63 21.44 14.13
N LYS A 517 19.54 21.88 12.87
CA LYS A 517 20.64 22.53 12.17
C LYS A 517 21.05 23.86 12.82
N ASP A 518 20.06 24.66 13.21
CA ASP A 518 20.30 25.94 13.91
C ASP A 518 20.89 25.70 15.32
N GLU A 519 20.62 24.53 15.93
CA GLU A 519 21.21 24.07 17.19
C GLU A 519 22.63 23.47 17.05
N GLY A 520 23.16 23.39 15.82
CA GLY A 520 24.54 23.01 15.55
C GLY A 520 24.80 21.52 15.34
N GLU A 521 23.75 20.71 15.07
CA GLU A 521 23.95 19.34 14.57
C GLU A 521 24.71 19.33 13.23
N SER A 522 25.50 18.28 13.00
CA SER A 522 26.29 18.16 11.78
C SER A 522 25.39 17.90 10.57
N SER A 523 25.82 18.34 9.37
CA SER A 523 25.06 18.08 8.14
C SER A 523 24.94 16.59 7.82
N GLU A 524 25.90 15.78 8.26
CA GLU A 524 25.86 14.32 8.05
C GLU A 524 24.76 13.67 8.90
N ASP A 525 24.58 14.10 10.16
CA ASP A 525 23.51 13.59 11.04
C ASP A 525 22.11 13.97 10.52
N ILE A 526 21.98 15.14 9.91
CA ILE A 526 20.71 15.63 9.32
C ILE A 526 20.34 14.81 8.08
N ASP A 527 21.31 14.54 7.20
CA ASP A 527 21.12 13.74 5.99
C ASP A 527 20.78 12.28 6.34
N GLU A 528 21.40 11.71 7.40
CA GLU A 528 21.06 10.37 7.90
C GLU A 528 19.61 10.30 8.40
N LYS A 529 19.15 11.27 9.21
CA LYS A 529 17.76 11.33 9.69
C LYS A 529 16.73 11.55 8.58
N GLU A 530 17.06 12.32 7.55
CA GLU A 530 16.20 12.49 6.37
C GLU A 530 16.03 11.18 5.62
N GLN A 531 17.11 10.40 5.50
CA GLN A 531 17.10 9.08 4.88
C GLN A 531 16.35 8.06 5.76
N GLU A 532 16.54 8.07 7.08
CA GLU A 532 15.80 7.21 8.02
C GLU A 532 14.30 7.50 7.96
N ALA A 533 13.87 8.76 7.98
CA ALA A 533 12.45 9.11 7.88
C ALA A 533 11.86 8.74 6.52
N PHE A 534 12.65 8.84 5.45
CA PHE A 534 12.27 8.38 4.12
C PHE A 534 12.08 6.85 4.09
N ASP A 535 12.99 6.10 4.69
CA ASP A 535 12.93 4.63 4.78
C ASP A 535 11.79 4.17 5.72
N GLU A 536 11.63 4.80 6.89
CA GLU A 536 10.51 4.58 7.84
C GLU A 536 9.16 4.89 7.20
N SER A 537 9.11 5.88 6.31
CA SER A 537 7.88 6.17 5.59
C SER A 537 7.37 4.92 4.90
N TYR A 538 8.22 4.04 4.34
CA TYR A 538 7.80 2.82 3.65
C TYR A 538 7.34 1.70 4.57
N ASP A 539 7.83 1.65 5.82
CA ASP A 539 7.62 0.53 6.72
C ASP A 539 6.59 0.78 7.83
N ASP A 540 6.22 2.03 8.13
CA ASP A 540 5.35 2.31 9.27
C ASP A 540 3.91 2.71 8.89
N GLU A 541 2.95 1.83 9.19
CA GLU A 541 1.53 2.19 9.33
C GLU A 541 1.19 2.66 10.76
N ASN A 542 2.08 2.45 11.74
CA ASN A 542 1.89 2.77 13.16
C ASN A 542 2.66 4.02 13.65
N ALA A 543 3.47 4.69 12.82
CA ALA A 543 4.10 5.98 13.14
C ALA A 543 3.11 7.15 13.29
N LEU A 544 1.81 6.91 13.14
CA LEU A 544 0.77 7.94 13.07
C LEU A 544 0.29 8.47 14.43
N GLU A 545 0.97 8.16 15.54
CA GLU A 545 0.78 8.88 16.80
C GLU A 545 1.87 9.94 17.01
N PRO A 546 1.52 11.23 17.23
CA PRO A 546 2.49 12.23 17.64
C PRO A 546 3.00 11.88 19.05
N ARG A 547 4.24 11.37 19.15
CA ARG A 547 4.94 11.26 20.44
C ARG A 547 5.23 12.66 20.96
N PHE A 548 4.46 13.09 21.96
CA PHE A 548 4.89 14.17 22.85
C PHE A 548 6.00 13.63 23.74
N GLU A 549 7.21 14.20 23.63
CA GLU A 549 8.29 13.95 24.59
C GLU A 549 7.93 14.56 25.95
N GLU A 550 7.78 13.73 26.98
CA GLU A 550 7.87 14.16 28.37
C GLU A 550 9.34 14.24 28.80
N ILE A 551 9.65 15.34 29.47
CA ILE A 551 10.95 15.78 29.97
C ILE A 551 11.59 14.72 30.88
N LYS A 552 12.88 14.46 30.65
CA LYS A 552 13.74 13.56 31.45
C LYS A 552 13.79 13.97 32.94
N THR A 553 13.51 13.02 33.83
CA THR A 553 14.17 12.96 35.14
C THR A 553 14.75 11.57 35.34
N GLY A 554 16.08 11.51 35.49
CA GLY A 554 16.86 10.28 35.44
C GLY A 554 16.86 9.47 36.72
N GLN A 555 17.15 8.18 36.58
CA GLN A 555 18.20 7.43 37.28
C GLN A 555 18.12 5.95 36.87
N ALA A 556 19.19 5.46 36.23
CA ALA A 556 19.54 4.04 36.16
C ALA A 556 20.05 3.58 37.55
N PRO A 557 20.21 2.27 37.91
CA PRO A 557 20.65 1.21 36.99
C PRO A 557 20.32 -0.29 37.32
N ARG A 558 20.64 -1.18 36.35
CA ARG A 558 21.31 -2.52 36.46
C ARG A 558 20.56 -3.66 37.22
N GLN A 559 20.69 -4.96 36.91
CA GLN A 559 21.60 -5.78 36.08
C GLN A 559 21.07 -7.24 36.06
N GLN A 560 21.29 -7.97 34.96
CA GLN A 560 21.80 -9.37 34.87
C GLN A 560 21.06 -10.52 35.60
N ASP A 561 21.09 -11.77 35.16
CA ASP A 561 21.74 -12.48 34.06
C ASP A 561 21.09 -13.87 33.96
N GLY A 562 21.08 -14.44 32.76
CA GLY A 562 21.58 -15.80 32.57
C GLY A 562 20.62 -16.99 32.69
N GLY A 563 20.37 -17.63 31.55
CA GLY A 563 20.89 -19.00 31.39
C GLY A 563 19.94 -20.13 30.92
N LYS A 564 19.91 -20.30 29.59
CA LYS A 564 20.24 -21.55 28.84
C LYS A 564 19.41 -22.86 29.00
N LEU A 565 18.99 -23.32 27.80
CA LEU A 565 19.14 -24.67 27.18
C LEU A 565 18.13 -25.80 27.48
N ALA A 566 17.28 -26.07 26.48
CA ALA A 566 17.37 -27.22 25.55
C ALA A 566 16.16 -28.19 25.39
N LYS A 567 15.73 -28.32 24.12
CA LYS A 567 15.42 -29.55 23.34
C LYS A 567 14.15 -30.41 23.62
N THR A 568 13.22 -30.34 22.64
CA THR A 568 12.48 -31.43 21.89
C THR A 568 11.59 -32.42 22.69
N LYS A 569 10.43 -32.96 22.25
CA LYS A 569 9.85 -33.35 20.94
C LYS A 569 8.40 -33.88 21.12
N SER A 570 7.54 -33.76 20.07
CA SER A 570 6.30 -34.52 19.73
C SER A 570 5.08 -34.48 20.70
N TYR A 571 3.80 -34.42 20.31
CA TYR A 571 3.04 -35.07 19.21
C TYR A 571 1.56 -34.56 19.13
N GLU A 572 0.89 -34.87 18.00
CA GLU A 572 -0.55 -35.13 17.71
C GLU A 572 -1.76 -34.30 18.21
N GLY A 573 -2.65 -33.98 17.24
CA GLY A 573 -4.11 -34.03 17.43
C GLY A 573 -4.91 -32.83 16.89
N ASN A 574 -5.43 -32.91 15.64
CA ASN A 574 -6.45 -31.99 15.09
C ASN A 574 -7.84 -32.65 15.19
N PRO A 575 -8.87 -32.00 15.76
CA PRO A 575 -10.22 -32.56 15.89
C PRO A 575 -11.27 -31.80 15.06
N TYR A 576 -11.34 -31.99 13.73
CA TYR A 576 -12.56 -31.68 12.93
C TYR A 576 -12.65 -32.52 11.67
N ASP A 577 -12.70 -33.84 11.84
CA ASP A 577 -13.07 -34.76 10.75
C ASP A 577 -14.45 -35.35 11.12
N ILE A 578 -15.51 -34.83 10.51
CA ILE A 578 -16.83 -35.50 10.51
C ILE A 578 -17.36 -35.60 9.08
N ASP A 579 -17.52 -36.86 8.74
CA ASP A 579 -17.90 -37.54 7.52
C ASP A 579 -19.28 -37.14 6.96
N ARG A 580 -19.39 -37.15 5.63
CA ARG A 580 -20.67 -37.01 4.90
C ARG A 580 -21.23 -38.40 4.61
N VAL A 581 -22.48 -38.69 4.98
CA VAL A 581 -23.20 -39.87 4.45
C VAL A 581 -24.62 -39.53 3.95
N ALA A 582 -24.71 -39.54 2.62
CA ALA A 582 -25.74 -40.09 1.72
C ALA A 582 -27.22 -39.65 1.78
N THR A 583 -27.73 -39.14 0.65
CA THR A 583 -28.42 -39.95 -0.40
C THR A 583 -28.66 -39.08 -1.67
N ARG A 584 -28.05 -39.44 -2.83
CA ARG A 584 -28.61 -40.19 -4.00
C ARG A 584 -29.62 -39.36 -4.82
N GLU A 585 -29.59 -39.18 -6.14
CA GLU A 585 -28.82 -39.56 -7.35
C GLU A 585 -29.12 -38.38 -8.35
N SER A 586 -28.41 -38.04 -9.44
CA SER A 586 -28.01 -38.88 -10.57
C SER A 586 -27.12 -38.10 -11.58
N PHE A 587 -26.24 -38.86 -12.25
CA PHE A 587 -25.59 -38.65 -13.56
C PHE A 587 -24.39 -37.69 -13.76
N ALA A 588 -23.22 -38.33 -13.65
CA ALA A 588 -22.23 -38.52 -14.73
C ALA A 588 -21.14 -37.46 -15.00
N ALA A 589 -19.99 -37.75 -14.37
CA ALA A 589 -18.69 -38.01 -15.01
C ALA A 589 -17.88 -36.85 -15.60
N GLY A 590 -16.71 -36.60 -14.99
CA GLY A 590 -15.61 -35.92 -15.68
C GLY A 590 -14.45 -35.39 -14.83
N ARG A 591 -13.58 -36.30 -14.35
CA ARG A 591 -12.17 -36.09 -13.96
C ARG A 591 -11.80 -35.06 -12.87
N ALA A 592 -11.27 -35.61 -11.79
CA ALA A 592 -10.49 -34.94 -10.75
C ALA A 592 -9.18 -34.33 -11.30
N SER A 593 -8.86 -33.13 -10.81
CA SER A 593 -7.47 -32.65 -10.65
C SER A 593 -7.35 -31.91 -9.32
N ARG A 594 -6.30 -32.25 -8.58
CA ARG A 594 -6.02 -31.94 -7.18
C ARG A 594 -6.03 -30.43 -6.90
N THR A 595 -6.90 -29.99 -6.00
CA THR A 595 -6.78 -28.72 -5.28
C THR A 595 -6.32 -29.01 -3.86
N THR A 596 -5.16 -28.48 -3.49
CA THR A 596 -4.64 -28.49 -2.12
C THR A 596 -5.51 -27.59 -1.26
N SER A 597 -6.34 -28.18 -0.40
CA SER A 597 -7.06 -27.48 0.66
C SER A 597 -6.07 -27.05 1.75
N ARG A 598 -5.84 -25.73 1.90
CA ARG A 598 -5.25 -25.15 3.11
C ARG A 598 -6.27 -25.30 4.24
N GLU A 599 -6.02 -26.19 5.18
CA GLU A 599 -6.76 -26.26 6.44
C GLU A 599 -6.50 -24.99 7.27
N GLY A 600 -7.58 -24.34 7.69
CA GLY A 600 -7.61 -23.03 8.34
C GLY A 600 -7.30 -23.06 9.83
N SER A 601 -6.12 -23.54 10.22
CA SER A 601 -5.50 -23.18 11.50
C SER A 601 -4.37 -22.21 11.22
N ILE A 602 -4.61 -20.91 11.42
CA ILE A 602 -3.53 -19.91 11.40
C ILE A 602 -2.66 -20.21 12.62
N LYS A 603 -1.58 -20.99 12.46
CA LYS A 603 -0.47 -20.97 13.41
C LYS A 603 0.21 -19.61 13.28
N SER A 604 -0.25 -18.67 14.10
CA SER A 604 0.38 -17.38 14.28
C SER A 604 1.82 -17.59 14.79
N LYS A 605 2.82 -17.25 13.98
CA LYS A 605 4.22 -17.21 14.44
C LYS A 605 4.43 -16.31 15.65
N SER A 606 3.54 -15.33 15.86
CA SER A 606 3.57 -14.45 17.04
C SER A 606 3.04 -15.13 18.30
N ALA A 607 1.99 -15.94 18.20
CA ALA A 607 1.47 -16.72 19.32
C ALA A 607 2.45 -17.82 19.76
N ASP A 608 3.13 -18.47 18.80
CA ASP A 608 4.21 -19.42 19.09
C ASP A 608 5.41 -18.73 19.77
N LYS A 609 5.72 -17.48 19.37
CA LYS A 609 6.75 -16.66 20.01
C LYS A 609 6.34 -16.27 21.44
N ALA A 610 5.13 -15.75 21.64
CA ALA A 610 4.63 -15.34 22.95
C ALA A 610 4.46 -16.54 23.91
N LYS A 611 4.07 -17.73 23.41
CA LYS A 611 4.10 -18.98 24.19
C LYS A 611 5.52 -19.39 24.55
N SER A 612 6.47 -19.28 23.64
CA SER A 612 7.89 -19.57 23.91
C SER A 612 8.46 -18.61 24.97
N GLU A 613 8.12 -17.34 24.87
CA GLU A 613 8.46 -16.29 25.83
C GLU A 613 7.82 -16.52 27.22
N LEU A 614 6.62 -17.09 27.30
CA LEU A 614 6.01 -17.50 28.58
C LEU A 614 6.69 -18.74 29.17
N ALA A 615 7.13 -19.68 28.33
CA ALA A 615 7.86 -20.87 28.76
C ALA A 615 9.23 -20.55 29.40
N GLU A 616 9.78 -19.36 29.13
CA GLU A 616 11.01 -18.88 29.76
C GLU A 616 10.80 -18.44 31.22
N ILE A 617 9.58 -18.04 31.60
CA ILE A 617 9.27 -17.47 32.92
C ILE A 617 8.30 -18.32 33.76
N ALA A 618 7.64 -19.32 33.16
CA ALA A 618 6.74 -20.24 33.85
C ALA A 618 6.65 -21.59 33.14
N GLU A 619 6.35 -22.64 33.90
CA GLU A 619 5.99 -23.95 33.34
C GLU A 619 4.61 -23.87 32.67
N LEU A 620 4.51 -24.35 31.42
CA LEU A 620 3.26 -24.35 30.67
C LEU A 620 2.53 -25.68 30.86
N LEU A 621 1.32 -25.59 31.42
CA LEU A 621 0.42 -26.74 31.61
C LEU A 621 -0.71 -26.67 30.56
N GLU A 622 -0.85 -27.71 29.75
CA GLU A 622 -1.93 -27.83 28.75
C GLU A 622 -2.93 -28.91 29.17
N PRO A 623 -4.25 -28.61 29.25
CA PRO A 623 -5.27 -29.61 29.55
C PRO A 623 -5.35 -30.69 28.47
N LYS A 624 -5.50 -31.96 28.88
CA LYS A 624 -5.72 -33.09 27.98
C LYS A 624 -7.19 -33.45 27.79
N ALA A 625 -8.05 -32.91 28.66
CA ALA A 625 -9.48 -33.14 28.64
C ALA A 625 -10.14 -32.73 27.31
N LYS A 626 -11.07 -33.58 26.85
CA LYS A 626 -11.91 -33.34 25.65
C LYS A 626 -13.37 -33.06 25.99
N SER A 627 -13.73 -33.16 27.25
CA SER A 627 -15.08 -32.91 27.79
C SER A 627 -15.00 -32.20 29.14
N ARG A 628 -16.10 -31.58 29.55
CA ARG A 628 -16.18 -30.87 30.84
C ARG A 628 -15.92 -31.81 32.01
N GLU A 629 -16.48 -33.02 31.95
CA GLU A 629 -16.30 -34.04 32.98
C GLU A 629 -14.83 -34.48 33.08
N GLU A 630 -14.17 -34.65 31.94
CA GLU A 630 -12.73 -34.94 31.89
C GLU A 630 -11.91 -33.79 32.46
N PHE A 631 -12.25 -32.53 32.15
CA PHE A 631 -11.52 -31.36 32.64
C PHE A 631 -11.65 -31.22 34.17
N ILE A 632 -12.85 -31.44 34.70
CA ILE A 632 -13.09 -31.47 36.14
C ILE A 632 -12.31 -32.60 36.81
N SER A 633 -12.27 -33.79 36.19
CA SER A 633 -11.49 -34.93 36.69
C SER A 633 -9.99 -34.65 36.67
N GLU A 634 -9.49 -34.04 35.59
CA GLU A 634 -8.09 -33.63 35.43
C GLU A 634 -7.70 -32.58 36.50
N CYS A 635 -8.55 -31.58 36.76
CA CYS A 635 -8.36 -30.63 37.86
C CYS A 635 -8.28 -31.34 39.23
N LYS A 636 -9.20 -32.26 39.52
CA LYS A 636 -9.23 -33.04 40.78
C LYS A 636 -8.03 -33.97 40.96
N SER A 637 -7.35 -34.36 39.87
CA SER A 637 -6.16 -35.20 39.93
C SER A 637 -4.90 -34.47 40.44
N GLY A 638 -4.96 -33.14 40.55
CA GLY A 638 -3.81 -32.29 40.89
C GLY A 638 -2.93 -31.94 39.68
N ALA A 639 -3.37 -32.24 38.45
CA ALA A 639 -2.59 -32.00 37.23
C ALA A 639 -2.22 -30.52 37.00
N PHE A 640 -2.94 -29.59 37.62
CA PHE A 640 -2.71 -28.14 37.50
C PHE A 640 -2.21 -27.50 38.80
N ASP A 641 -1.86 -28.28 39.82
CA ASP A 641 -1.35 -27.75 41.09
C ASP A 641 -0.08 -26.92 40.86
N GLY A 642 -0.06 -25.70 41.41
CA GLY A 642 1.03 -24.74 41.18
C GLY A 642 0.76 -23.74 40.05
N ALA A 643 -0.25 -23.95 39.21
CA ALA A 643 -0.65 -22.96 38.20
C ALA A 643 -1.07 -21.64 38.87
N VAL A 644 -0.48 -20.51 38.43
CA VAL A 644 -0.74 -19.16 39.00
C VAL A 644 -1.66 -18.33 38.09
N ALA A 645 -1.52 -18.48 36.78
CA ALA A 645 -2.32 -17.80 35.77
C ALA A 645 -2.82 -18.80 34.71
N ALA A 646 -4.02 -18.56 34.17
CA ALA A 646 -4.61 -19.36 33.11
C ALA A 646 -4.90 -18.49 31.88
N PHE A 647 -4.59 -19.02 30.70
CA PHE A 647 -5.00 -18.48 29.40
C PHE A 647 -6.19 -19.27 28.88
N ARG A 648 -7.25 -18.60 28.45
CA ARG A 648 -8.40 -19.26 27.82
C ARG A 648 -8.87 -18.53 26.56
N THR A 649 -9.50 -19.29 25.67
CA THR A 649 -10.10 -18.79 24.42
C THR A 649 -11.56 -19.21 24.35
N PHE A 650 -12.33 -18.65 23.40
CA PHE A 650 -13.71 -19.10 23.15
C PHE A 650 -13.79 -20.60 22.79
N GLY A 651 -12.82 -21.11 22.03
CA GLY A 651 -12.76 -22.53 21.67
C GLY A 651 -12.64 -23.47 22.88
N SER A 652 -12.04 -23.01 23.99
CA SER A 652 -11.89 -23.82 25.19
C SER A 652 -13.23 -24.18 25.85
N PHE A 653 -14.30 -23.42 25.57
CA PHE A 653 -15.63 -23.68 26.09
C PHE A 653 -16.14 -25.09 25.71
N SER A 654 -15.75 -25.61 24.55
CA SER A 654 -16.15 -26.94 24.07
C SER A 654 -15.80 -28.09 25.01
N PHE A 655 -14.72 -27.96 25.80
CA PHE A 655 -14.28 -28.98 26.75
C PHE A 655 -14.20 -28.48 28.20
N THR A 656 -14.26 -27.16 28.47
CA THR A 656 -14.32 -26.63 29.85
C THR A 656 -15.75 -26.30 30.29
N GLY A 657 -16.66 -26.02 29.35
CA GLY A 657 -17.94 -25.39 29.64
C GLY A 657 -17.79 -24.00 30.25
N MET A 658 -18.82 -23.56 30.98
CA MET A 658 -18.80 -22.29 31.70
C MET A 658 -17.84 -22.37 32.90
N ILE A 659 -17.06 -21.31 33.13
CA ILE A 659 -16.25 -21.19 34.36
C ILE A 659 -17.17 -20.68 35.47
N ASP A 660 -17.93 -21.61 36.04
CA ASP A 660 -18.90 -21.41 37.12
C ASP A 660 -18.34 -21.94 38.46
N SER A 661 -19.16 -21.91 39.50
CA SER A 661 -18.76 -22.39 40.83
C SER A 661 -18.25 -23.84 40.83
N GLU A 662 -18.82 -24.72 40.00
CA GLU A 662 -18.40 -26.13 39.92
C GLU A 662 -16.96 -26.26 39.43
N VAL A 663 -16.59 -25.53 38.37
CA VAL A 663 -15.21 -25.51 37.87
C VAL A 663 -14.29 -24.77 38.85
N LEU A 664 -14.74 -23.65 39.40
CA LEU A 664 -13.95 -22.83 40.33
C LEU A 664 -13.59 -23.56 41.64
N ASP A 665 -14.44 -24.48 42.10
CA ASP A 665 -14.24 -25.30 43.30
C ASP A 665 -13.14 -26.35 43.11
N VAL A 666 -12.92 -26.83 41.88
CA VAL A 666 -11.92 -27.86 41.57
C VAL A 666 -10.62 -27.27 41.04
N LEU A 667 -10.60 -26.00 40.63
CA LEU A 667 -9.39 -25.31 40.20
C LEU A 667 -8.40 -25.11 41.35
N PRO A 668 -7.08 -25.29 41.11
CA PRO A 668 -6.05 -25.30 42.13
C PRO A 668 -5.98 -23.97 42.87
N LYS A 669 -5.83 -23.99 44.20
CA LYS A 669 -5.80 -22.77 45.05
C LYS A 669 -4.67 -21.81 44.71
N SER A 670 -3.64 -22.27 44.01
CA SER A 670 -2.55 -21.45 43.46
C SER A 670 -3.01 -20.51 42.35
N LEU A 671 -4.09 -20.83 41.62
CA LEU A 671 -4.57 -20.04 40.50
C LEU A 671 -5.21 -18.75 41.01
N LYS A 672 -4.65 -17.62 40.58
CA LYS A 672 -5.04 -16.25 40.97
C LYS A 672 -5.47 -15.39 39.79
N PHE A 673 -5.09 -15.75 38.56
CA PHE A 673 -5.36 -14.93 37.38
C PHE A 673 -5.95 -15.75 36.24
N LEU A 674 -6.93 -15.19 35.55
CA LEU A 674 -7.57 -15.77 34.38
C LEU A 674 -7.60 -14.73 33.25
N ALA A 675 -6.78 -14.93 32.22
CA ALA A 675 -6.76 -14.11 31.03
C ALA A 675 -7.68 -14.70 29.96
N HIS A 676 -8.73 -13.97 29.62
CA HIS A 676 -9.73 -14.38 28.63
C HIS A 676 -9.46 -13.71 27.29
N ASN A 677 -9.23 -14.52 26.26
CA ASN A 677 -9.07 -14.07 24.89
C ASN A 677 -10.44 -13.77 24.25
N GLY A 678 -10.96 -12.58 24.55
CA GLY A 678 -12.23 -12.07 24.04
C GLY A 678 -12.65 -10.78 24.72
N ALA A 679 -13.41 -9.93 24.02
CA ALA A 679 -13.94 -8.71 24.59
C ALA A 679 -15.07 -8.97 25.60
N GLY A 680 -16.03 -9.83 25.23
CA GLY A 680 -17.05 -10.32 26.15
C GLY A 680 -16.64 -11.64 26.81
N TYR A 681 -16.98 -11.78 28.09
CA TYR A 681 -16.54 -12.84 29.00
C TYR A 681 -17.71 -13.48 29.76
N ASP A 682 -18.88 -13.51 29.14
CA ASP A 682 -20.13 -14.09 29.67
C ASP A 682 -20.05 -15.59 29.98
N GLN A 683 -19.03 -16.29 29.48
CA GLN A 683 -18.71 -17.69 29.84
C GLN A 683 -17.99 -17.84 31.19
N ILE A 684 -17.76 -16.75 31.91
CA ILE A 684 -17.05 -16.72 33.20
C ILE A 684 -17.98 -16.10 34.23
N ASP A 685 -18.25 -16.82 35.32
CA ASP A 685 -18.89 -16.23 36.50
C ASP A 685 -17.86 -15.40 37.28
N VAL A 686 -17.71 -14.15 36.87
CA VAL A 686 -16.77 -13.19 37.45
C VAL A 686 -17.04 -12.96 38.94
N HIS A 687 -18.31 -13.00 39.37
CA HIS A 687 -18.65 -12.85 40.78
C HIS A 687 -18.25 -14.08 41.61
N ALA A 688 -18.37 -15.29 41.05
CA ALA A 688 -17.85 -16.48 41.70
C ALA A 688 -16.31 -16.46 41.75
N CYS A 689 -15.63 -16.00 40.70
CA CYS A 689 -14.18 -15.79 40.68
C CYS A 689 -13.73 -14.85 41.81
N ALA A 690 -14.43 -13.73 42.01
CA ALA A 690 -14.18 -12.77 43.07
C ALA A 690 -14.46 -13.31 44.49
N LYS A 691 -15.45 -14.19 44.66
CA LYS A 691 -15.83 -14.79 45.95
C LYS A 691 -14.95 -15.97 46.37
N ARG A 692 -14.26 -16.59 45.42
CA ARG A 692 -13.34 -17.71 45.68
C ARG A 692 -12.25 -17.27 46.67
N SER A 693 -11.78 -18.20 47.51
CA SER A 693 -10.63 -17.97 48.40
C SER A 693 -9.46 -18.88 48.02
N PRO A 694 -8.32 -18.35 47.53
CA PRO A 694 -8.10 -16.94 47.15
C PRO A 694 -8.88 -16.54 45.87
N PRO A 695 -9.18 -15.24 45.68
CA PRO A 695 -9.93 -14.76 44.52
C PRO A 695 -9.16 -14.94 43.22
N ILE A 696 -9.88 -15.14 42.11
CA ILE A 696 -9.31 -15.15 40.76
C ILE A 696 -9.63 -13.82 40.09
N LEU A 697 -8.60 -13.07 39.72
CA LEU A 697 -8.73 -11.85 38.92
C LEU A 697 -8.85 -12.20 37.44
N VAL A 698 -9.81 -11.59 36.75
CA VAL A 698 -10.11 -11.87 35.34
C VAL A 698 -9.70 -10.67 34.49
N SER A 699 -9.09 -10.92 33.33
CA SER A 699 -8.85 -9.91 32.30
C SER A 699 -9.52 -10.29 30.99
N ASN A 700 -9.81 -9.29 30.16
CA ASN A 700 -10.39 -9.46 28.83
C ASN A 700 -9.56 -8.71 27.76
N VAL A 701 -10.02 -8.76 26.51
CA VAL A 701 -9.42 -8.03 25.36
C VAL A 701 -10.37 -6.93 24.88
N PRO A 702 -10.31 -5.71 25.45
CA PRO A 702 -11.38 -4.72 25.27
C PRO A 702 -11.36 -3.97 23.93
N THR A 703 -10.18 -3.69 23.36
CA THR A 703 -10.04 -2.76 22.21
C THR A 703 -9.58 -3.44 20.92
N ALA A 704 -8.86 -4.56 20.99
CA ALA A 704 -8.32 -5.23 19.80
C ALA A 704 -9.40 -5.72 18.82
N VAL A 705 -10.66 -5.84 19.28
CA VAL A 705 -11.80 -6.32 18.49
C VAL A 705 -12.54 -5.21 17.73
N ASP A 706 -12.27 -3.95 18.04
CA ASP A 706 -13.12 -2.82 17.66
C ASP A 706 -13.26 -2.67 16.14
N ASP A 707 -12.15 -2.72 15.41
CA ASP A 707 -12.15 -2.56 13.95
C ASP A 707 -12.86 -3.69 13.23
N SER A 708 -12.42 -4.93 13.47
CA SER A 708 -12.94 -6.12 12.77
C SER A 708 -14.42 -6.34 13.05
N THR A 709 -14.86 -6.11 14.29
CA THR A 709 -16.28 -6.24 14.64
C THR A 709 -17.11 -5.14 13.97
N ALA A 710 -16.60 -3.90 13.91
CA ALA A 710 -17.27 -2.81 13.21
C ALA A 710 -17.31 -3.04 11.69
N ASP A 711 -16.27 -3.61 11.08
CA ASP A 711 -16.26 -3.98 9.66
C ASP A 711 -17.34 -5.03 9.34
N THR A 712 -17.45 -6.05 10.17
CA THR A 712 -18.51 -7.06 10.07
C THR A 712 -19.90 -6.41 10.22
N ALA A 713 -20.07 -5.49 11.17
CA ALA A 713 -21.33 -4.76 11.31
C ALA A 713 -21.67 -3.91 10.06
N VAL A 714 -20.70 -3.22 9.45
CA VAL A 714 -20.90 -2.49 8.18
C VAL A 714 -21.32 -3.43 7.05
N PHE A 715 -20.64 -4.58 6.91
CA PHE A 715 -21.00 -5.60 5.93
C PHE A 715 -22.45 -6.08 6.13
N LEU A 716 -22.83 -6.36 7.37
CA LEU A 716 -24.18 -6.78 7.74
C LEU A 716 -25.23 -5.69 7.45
N ILE A 717 -24.93 -4.41 7.74
CA ILE A 717 -25.81 -3.28 7.43
C ILE A 717 -26.09 -3.20 5.93
N ILE A 718 -25.04 -3.16 5.12
CA ILE A 718 -25.18 -3.00 3.68
C ILE A 718 -25.88 -4.22 3.08
N GLY A 719 -25.50 -5.42 3.51
CA GLY A 719 -26.10 -6.65 3.01
C GLY A 719 -27.57 -6.81 3.36
N ALA A 720 -27.98 -6.43 4.58
CA ALA A 720 -29.38 -6.44 5.02
C ALA A 720 -30.21 -5.36 4.30
N LEU A 721 -29.71 -4.13 4.22
CA LEU A 721 -30.40 -3.05 3.51
C LEU A 721 -30.59 -3.36 2.02
N ARG A 722 -29.64 -4.05 1.39
CA ARG A 722 -29.65 -4.35 -0.05
C ARG A 722 -30.16 -5.74 -0.44
N ASN A 723 -30.59 -6.57 0.51
CA ASN A 723 -30.98 -7.98 0.27
C ASN A 723 -29.91 -8.81 -0.46
N PHE A 724 -28.62 -8.57 -0.17
CA PHE A 724 -27.55 -9.24 -0.89
C PHE A 724 -27.53 -10.75 -0.66
N ASN A 725 -28.01 -11.24 0.49
CA ASN A 725 -28.02 -12.68 0.78
C ASN A 725 -28.76 -13.49 -0.30
N THR A 726 -29.97 -13.06 -0.67
CA THR A 726 -30.80 -13.74 -1.66
C THR A 726 -30.13 -13.79 -3.03
N SER A 727 -29.63 -12.65 -3.53
CA SER A 727 -28.95 -12.60 -4.83
C SER A 727 -27.59 -13.29 -4.83
N LEU A 728 -26.86 -13.31 -3.70
CA LEU A 728 -25.61 -14.05 -3.59
C LEU A 728 -25.85 -15.55 -3.75
N LEU A 729 -26.90 -16.08 -3.11
CA LEU A 729 -27.30 -17.47 -3.24
C LEU A 729 -27.81 -17.80 -4.64
N ALA A 730 -28.64 -16.93 -5.24
CA ALA A 730 -29.14 -17.10 -6.60
C ALA A 730 -28.00 -17.10 -7.64
N ALA A 731 -27.05 -16.16 -7.52
CA ALA A 731 -25.90 -16.08 -8.42
C ALA A 731 -25.04 -17.36 -8.37
N ARG A 732 -24.82 -17.93 -7.18
CA ARG A 732 -24.10 -19.21 -7.02
C ARG A 732 -24.83 -20.40 -7.65
N LYS A 733 -26.16 -20.34 -7.72
CA LYS A 733 -26.99 -21.33 -8.41
C LYS A 733 -27.09 -21.10 -9.93
N GLY A 734 -26.47 -20.03 -10.46
CA GLY A 734 -26.58 -19.65 -11.87
C GLY A 734 -27.90 -18.96 -12.23
N GLU A 735 -28.69 -18.53 -11.23
CA GLU A 735 -30.01 -17.90 -11.41
C GLU A 735 -29.92 -16.37 -11.56
N TRP A 736 -28.71 -15.83 -11.73
CA TRP A 736 -28.41 -14.40 -11.78
C TRP A 736 -28.92 -13.65 -10.55
N ARG A 737 -30.06 -12.95 -10.64
CA ARG A 737 -30.68 -12.23 -9.52
C ARG A 737 -31.65 -13.10 -8.72
N GLY A 738 -32.05 -14.27 -9.22
CA GLY A 738 -33.15 -15.08 -8.70
C GLY A 738 -34.43 -14.94 -9.54
N ASN A 739 -35.35 -15.90 -9.42
CA ASN A 739 -36.64 -15.89 -10.10
C ASN A 739 -37.79 -16.23 -9.11
N PRO A 740 -38.60 -15.24 -8.66
CA PRO A 740 -38.53 -13.82 -9.03
C PRO A 740 -37.26 -13.14 -8.48
N PRO A 741 -36.83 -12.00 -9.06
CA PRO A 741 -35.74 -11.20 -8.49
C PRO A 741 -36.13 -10.67 -7.10
N PRO A 742 -35.16 -10.45 -6.19
CA PRO A 742 -35.44 -9.93 -4.86
C PRO A 742 -36.02 -8.51 -4.93
N PRO A 743 -36.73 -8.07 -3.87
CA PRO A 743 -37.20 -6.71 -3.77
C PRO A 743 -36.04 -5.71 -3.81
N LEU A 744 -36.33 -4.50 -4.31
CA LEU A 744 -35.36 -3.41 -4.35
C LEU A 744 -34.88 -3.10 -2.93
N GLY A 745 -33.57 -3.05 -2.76
CA GLY A 745 -32.95 -2.64 -1.51
C GLY A 745 -32.98 -1.13 -1.26
N HIS A 746 -32.47 -0.73 -0.10
CA HIS A 746 -32.44 0.65 0.36
C HIS A 746 -31.01 1.16 0.53
N ASP A 747 -30.74 2.39 0.07
CA ASP A 747 -29.44 3.03 0.28
C ASP A 747 -29.29 3.54 1.73
N PRO A 748 -28.08 3.49 2.33
CA PRO A 748 -27.84 3.97 3.69
C PRO A 748 -27.89 5.49 3.83
N GLN A 749 -27.62 6.24 2.76
CA GLN A 749 -27.53 7.71 2.80
C GLN A 749 -28.84 8.34 3.32
N GLY A 750 -28.69 9.29 4.25
CA GLY A 750 -29.80 10.02 4.85
C GLY A 750 -30.60 9.24 5.90
N LYS A 751 -30.24 7.98 6.19
CA LYS A 751 -30.87 7.19 7.26
C LYS A 751 -30.24 7.44 8.61
N VAL A 752 -30.98 7.11 9.65
CA VAL A 752 -30.56 7.18 11.06
C VAL A 752 -30.03 5.82 11.50
N LEU A 753 -28.77 5.78 11.90
CA LEU A 753 -28.14 4.68 12.63
C LEU A 753 -28.35 4.91 14.12
N GLY A 754 -29.09 4.00 14.77
CA GLY A 754 -29.17 3.92 16.22
C GLY A 754 -28.17 2.92 16.77
N ILE A 755 -27.36 3.35 17.73
CA ILE A 755 -26.42 2.46 18.44
C ILE A 755 -26.87 2.30 19.89
N LEU A 756 -27.23 1.09 20.27
CA LEU A 756 -27.52 0.72 21.65
C LEU A 756 -26.25 0.16 22.29
N GLY A 757 -25.57 0.97 23.12
CA GLY A 757 -24.25 0.62 23.68
C GLY A 757 -23.07 1.18 22.88
N MET A 758 -22.96 2.51 22.78
CA MET A 758 -21.84 3.20 22.15
C MET A 758 -20.53 3.05 22.96
N GLY A 759 -19.84 1.91 22.76
CA GLY A 759 -18.50 1.60 23.28
C GLY A 759 -17.41 1.81 22.21
N GLY A 760 -16.29 1.07 22.30
CA GLY A 760 -15.22 1.08 21.28
C GLY A 760 -15.74 0.71 19.89
N ILE A 761 -16.28 -0.50 19.76
CA ILE A 761 -16.97 -1.00 18.56
C ILE A 761 -18.02 -0.01 18.04
N GLY A 762 -18.90 0.49 18.91
CA GLY A 762 -19.99 1.41 18.52
C GLY A 762 -19.47 2.73 17.94
N ARG A 763 -18.44 3.33 18.56
CA ARG A 763 -17.82 4.56 18.03
C ARG A 763 -17.11 4.33 16.70
N ASN A 764 -16.48 3.17 16.54
CA ASN A 764 -15.83 2.79 15.29
C ASN A 764 -16.86 2.58 14.17
N LEU A 765 -17.94 1.84 14.47
CA LEU A 765 -19.07 1.67 13.55
C LEU A 765 -19.68 3.01 13.14
N LYS A 766 -19.90 3.93 14.10
CA LYS A 766 -20.35 5.30 13.82
C LYS A 766 -19.41 5.99 12.83
N ALA A 767 -18.10 6.00 13.10
CA ALA A 767 -17.12 6.68 12.24
C ALA A 767 -17.14 6.13 10.80
N LYS A 768 -17.32 4.80 10.66
CA LYS A 768 -17.47 4.15 9.35
C LYS A 768 -18.78 4.54 8.67
N MET A 769 -19.91 4.52 9.38
CA MET A 769 -21.23 4.80 8.79
C MET A 769 -21.49 6.27 8.47
N ASP A 770 -20.78 7.21 9.11
CA ASP A 770 -20.77 8.62 8.69
C ASP A 770 -20.26 8.76 7.24
N LEU A 771 -19.25 7.97 6.83
CA LEU A 771 -18.74 7.95 5.45
C LEU A 771 -19.76 7.40 4.45
N PHE A 772 -20.70 6.57 4.91
CA PHE A 772 -21.83 6.09 4.13
C PHE A 772 -23.01 7.08 4.12
N GLY A 773 -22.86 8.26 4.74
CA GLY A 773 -23.85 9.32 4.75
C GLY A 773 -25.03 9.08 5.70
N MET A 774 -24.86 8.24 6.73
CA MET A 774 -25.85 8.08 7.80
C MET A 774 -25.67 9.13 8.88
N THR A 775 -26.75 9.41 9.60
CA THR A 775 -26.70 10.20 10.84
C THR A 775 -26.78 9.26 12.03
N THR A 776 -26.01 9.50 13.08
CA THR A 776 -25.93 8.57 14.21
C THR A 776 -26.57 9.15 15.48
N ILE A 777 -27.46 8.38 16.08
CA ILE A 777 -27.99 8.60 17.43
C ILE A 777 -27.60 7.41 18.31
N TYR A 778 -27.53 7.60 19.63
CA TYR A 778 -27.14 6.51 20.52
C TYR A 778 -27.80 6.58 21.89
N HIS A 779 -27.92 5.42 22.52
CA HIS A 779 -28.32 5.29 23.91
C HIS A 779 -27.31 4.46 24.70
N ASN A 780 -26.88 5.04 25.83
CA ASN A 780 -26.10 4.40 26.88
C ASN A 780 -26.76 4.69 28.23
N ARG A 781 -26.50 3.85 29.23
CA ARG A 781 -26.91 4.12 30.64
C ARG A 781 -26.39 5.46 31.16
N LYS A 782 -25.19 5.86 30.72
CA LYS A 782 -24.59 7.18 30.97
C LYS A 782 -24.23 7.81 29.64
N LYS A 783 -24.59 9.08 29.45
CA LYS A 783 -24.19 9.88 28.29
C LYS A 783 -22.66 9.95 28.21
N LEU A 784 -22.10 9.76 27.01
CA LEU A 784 -20.67 9.92 26.78
C LEU A 784 -20.27 11.40 26.79
N SER A 785 -18.98 11.68 26.99
CA SER A 785 -18.43 13.02 26.74
C SER A 785 -18.64 13.41 25.26
N ASN A 786 -18.64 14.71 24.98
CA ASN A 786 -18.81 15.21 23.60
C ASN A 786 -17.72 14.66 22.66
N GLU A 787 -16.49 14.52 23.17
CA GLU A 787 -15.36 13.94 22.46
C GLU A 787 -15.63 12.47 22.08
N LEU A 788 -16.02 11.63 23.06
CA LEU A 788 -16.33 10.22 22.82
C LEU A 788 -17.60 10.02 21.98
N ALA A 789 -18.56 10.94 22.04
CA ALA A 789 -19.75 10.88 21.20
C ALA A 789 -19.43 11.18 19.71
N GLY A 790 -18.35 11.93 19.44
CA GLY A 790 -17.93 12.25 18.07
C GLY A 790 -19.01 12.96 17.24
N GLY A 791 -19.94 13.67 17.87
CA GLY A 791 -21.07 14.31 17.20
C GLY A 791 -22.35 13.46 17.09
N ALA A 792 -22.36 12.22 17.60
CA ALA A 792 -23.60 11.44 17.71
C ALA A 792 -24.53 12.01 18.79
N GLU A 793 -25.83 12.06 18.50
CA GLU A 793 -26.83 12.57 19.44
C GLU A 793 -27.16 11.53 20.51
N TYR A 794 -27.10 11.92 21.79
CA TYR A 794 -27.56 11.08 22.90
C TYR A 794 -29.08 11.19 23.04
N VAL A 795 -29.78 10.06 22.98
CA VAL A 795 -31.24 9.97 23.10
C VAL A 795 -31.66 8.99 24.19
N SER A 796 -32.93 9.04 24.60
CA SER A 796 -33.50 8.01 25.49
C SER A 796 -33.63 6.66 24.76
N PHE A 797 -33.82 5.57 25.51
CA PHE A 797 -33.99 4.23 24.93
C PHE A 797 -35.19 4.15 23.99
N ASP A 798 -36.35 4.68 24.40
CA ASP A 798 -37.55 4.68 23.57
C ASP A 798 -37.38 5.57 22.31
N GLU A 799 -36.70 6.70 22.42
CA GLU A 799 -36.37 7.53 21.25
C GLU A 799 -35.41 6.85 20.29
N LEU A 800 -34.43 6.10 20.81
CA LEU A 800 -33.53 5.31 19.98
C LEU A 800 -34.33 4.33 19.12
N LEU A 801 -35.24 3.57 19.74
CA LEU A 801 -36.09 2.62 19.03
C LEU A 801 -36.98 3.32 17.99
N ALA A 802 -37.63 4.43 18.37
CA ALA A 802 -38.57 5.14 17.51
C ALA A 802 -37.92 5.86 16.31
N LYS A 803 -36.65 6.30 16.44
CA LYS A 803 -35.97 7.11 15.41
C LYS A 803 -35.06 6.31 14.48
N SER A 804 -34.60 5.12 14.89
CA SER A 804 -33.63 4.33 14.12
C SER A 804 -34.24 3.73 12.84
N ASP A 805 -33.59 3.96 11.70
CA ASP A 805 -33.86 3.20 10.47
C ASP A 805 -33.04 1.90 10.47
N VAL A 806 -31.83 1.96 11.03
CA VAL A 806 -30.97 0.83 11.33
C VAL A 806 -30.62 0.85 12.81
N LEU A 807 -30.88 -0.23 13.54
CA LEU A 807 -30.51 -0.38 14.95
C LEU A 807 -29.36 -1.39 15.09
N SER A 808 -28.24 -0.95 15.66
CA SER A 808 -27.10 -1.81 15.99
C SER A 808 -27.01 -2.04 17.51
N LEU A 809 -26.81 -3.30 17.90
CA LEU A 809 -26.71 -3.72 19.30
C LEU A 809 -25.25 -3.98 19.66
N ASN A 810 -24.74 -3.23 20.65
CA ASN A 810 -23.34 -3.27 21.10
C ASN A 810 -23.26 -3.37 22.64
N LEU A 811 -24.10 -4.23 23.23
CA LEU A 811 -24.22 -4.39 24.67
C LEU A 811 -23.51 -5.66 25.17
N PRO A 812 -22.92 -5.63 26.37
CA PRO A 812 -22.54 -6.86 27.05
C PRO A 812 -23.78 -7.65 27.46
N LEU A 813 -23.72 -8.97 27.43
CA LEU A 813 -24.79 -9.85 27.92
C LEU A 813 -24.71 -9.99 29.44
N ASN A 814 -25.80 -9.67 30.13
CA ASN A 814 -26.00 -9.87 31.56
C ASN A 814 -27.51 -9.97 31.86
N LYS A 815 -27.86 -10.14 33.14
CA LYS A 815 -29.27 -10.30 33.57
C LYS A 815 -30.19 -9.14 33.16
N ASN A 816 -29.66 -7.92 33.02
CA ASN A 816 -30.44 -6.72 32.66
C ASN A 816 -30.48 -6.46 31.16
N THR A 817 -29.57 -7.05 30.38
CA THR A 817 -29.50 -6.85 28.92
C THR A 817 -30.00 -8.06 28.14
N ARG A 818 -30.16 -9.22 28.80
CA ARG A 818 -30.80 -10.39 28.20
C ARG A 818 -32.22 -10.03 27.78
N HIS A 819 -32.56 -10.26 26.51
CA HIS A 819 -33.85 -9.93 25.92
C HIS A 819 -34.27 -8.46 26.10
N ILE A 820 -33.29 -7.54 26.17
CA ILE A 820 -33.59 -6.09 26.21
C ILE A 820 -34.32 -5.63 24.95
N ILE A 821 -34.14 -6.34 23.83
CA ILE A 821 -34.98 -6.21 22.64
C ILE A 821 -35.90 -7.44 22.56
N SER A 822 -37.19 -7.26 22.84
CA SER A 822 -38.21 -8.29 22.67
C SER A 822 -39.48 -7.68 22.04
N THR A 823 -40.62 -8.35 22.20
CA THR A 823 -41.89 -8.06 21.54
C THR A 823 -42.35 -6.61 21.70
N GLU A 824 -42.21 -6.02 22.89
CA GLU A 824 -42.64 -4.64 23.14
C GLU A 824 -41.69 -3.63 22.50
N GLU A 825 -40.39 -3.90 22.48
CA GLU A 825 -39.39 -3.03 21.86
C GLU A 825 -39.53 -3.02 20.35
N PHE A 826 -39.78 -4.17 19.71
CA PHE A 826 -40.06 -4.21 18.28
C PHE A 826 -41.24 -3.33 17.90
N LYS A 827 -42.33 -3.32 18.69
CA LYS A 827 -43.51 -2.46 18.45
C LYS A 827 -43.19 -0.97 18.47
N LYS A 828 -42.20 -0.56 19.25
CA LYS A 828 -41.75 0.84 19.36
C LYS A 828 -40.87 1.28 18.18
N MET A 829 -40.28 0.32 17.45
CA MET A 829 -39.41 0.62 16.31
C MET A 829 -40.21 1.08 15.08
N LYS A 830 -39.53 1.78 14.17
CA LYS A 830 -40.09 2.10 12.84
C LYS A 830 -40.51 0.82 12.11
N LYS A 831 -41.63 0.88 11.40
CA LYS A 831 -42.00 -0.16 10.43
C LYS A 831 -40.94 -0.20 9.33
N GLY A 832 -40.41 -1.38 9.06
CA GLY A 832 -39.34 -1.61 8.11
C GLY A 832 -37.93 -1.33 8.66
N VAL A 833 -37.76 -1.30 9.99
CA VAL A 833 -36.43 -1.18 10.62
C VAL A 833 -35.52 -2.34 10.20
N THR A 834 -34.22 -2.07 10.05
CA THR A 834 -33.17 -3.09 9.89
C THR A 834 -32.37 -3.23 11.18
N ILE A 835 -32.12 -4.46 11.64
CA ILE A 835 -31.46 -4.71 12.93
C ILE A 835 -30.15 -5.46 12.74
N ILE A 836 -29.12 -5.02 13.46
CA ILE A 836 -27.77 -5.55 13.38
C ILE A 836 -27.30 -6.00 14.75
N ASN A 837 -26.84 -7.24 14.85
CA ASN A 837 -26.27 -7.74 16.09
C ASN A 837 -24.94 -8.43 15.82
N THR A 838 -23.88 -7.83 16.37
CA THR A 838 -22.50 -8.36 16.39
C THR A 838 -21.96 -8.41 17.83
N ALA A 839 -22.84 -8.31 18.83
CA ALA A 839 -22.47 -8.31 20.23
C ALA A 839 -22.72 -9.69 20.86
N ARG A 840 -23.96 -9.97 21.25
CA ARG A 840 -24.41 -11.26 21.79
C ARG A 840 -25.84 -11.51 21.35
N GLY A 841 -26.17 -12.71 20.88
CA GLY A 841 -27.52 -12.97 20.36
C GLY A 841 -28.59 -12.83 21.44
N ALA A 842 -28.35 -13.36 22.65
CA ALA A 842 -29.31 -13.36 23.76
C ALA A 842 -29.69 -11.97 24.32
N VAL A 843 -29.11 -10.86 23.84
CA VAL A 843 -29.63 -9.51 24.14
C VAL A 843 -30.94 -9.22 23.40
N MET A 844 -31.27 -10.04 22.41
CA MET A 844 -32.50 -10.00 21.65
C MET A 844 -33.21 -11.35 21.77
N ASP A 845 -34.53 -11.31 21.89
CA ASP A 845 -35.40 -12.49 21.87
C ASP A 845 -35.59 -12.94 20.41
N GLU A 846 -34.98 -14.06 20.01
CA GLU A 846 -35.01 -14.54 18.62
C GLU A 846 -36.41 -14.97 18.17
N ASP A 847 -37.22 -15.54 19.06
CA ASP A 847 -38.60 -15.93 18.75
C ASP A 847 -39.44 -14.69 18.47
N ALA A 848 -39.27 -13.63 19.27
CA ALA A 848 -39.92 -12.35 19.04
C ALA A 848 -39.42 -11.68 17.75
N LEU A 849 -38.12 -11.78 17.44
CA LEU A 849 -37.55 -11.25 16.21
C LEU A 849 -38.16 -11.92 14.97
N VAL A 850 -38.27 -13.26 14.98
CA VAL A 850 -38.84 -14.03 13.86
C VAL A 850 -40.28 -13.63 13.63
N LYS A 851 -41.08 -13.49 14.70
CA LYS A 851 -42.46 -12.97 14.60
C LYS A 851 -42.50 -11.55 14.02
N ALA A 852 -41.54 -10.69 14.37
CA ALA A 852 -41.46 -9.33 13.86
C ALA A 852 -41.07 -9.29 12.38
N LEU A 853 -40.16 -10.17 11.94
CA LEU A 853 -39.81 -10.38 10.52
C LEU A 853 -41.00 -10.92 9.72
N ASP A 854 -41.68 -11.95 10.23
CA ASP A 854 -42.84 -12.58 9.58
C ASP A 854 -44.01 -11.60 9.42
N SER A 855 -44.18 -10.69 10.38
CA SER A 855 -45.18 -9.61 10.30
C SER A 855 -44.80 -8.48 9.33
N GLY A 856 -43.54 -8.44 8.87
CA GLY A 856 -42.96 -7.36 8.07
C GLY A 856 -42.69 -6.06 8.85
N HIS A 857 -42.83 -6.08 10.18
CA HIS A 857 -42.49 -4.91 11.01
C HIS A 857 -40.98 -4.66 11.02
N VAL A 858 -40.18 -5.74 11.08
CA VAL A 858 -38.74 -5.71 10.80
C VAL A 858 -38.55 -6.07 9.33
N TYR A 859 -37.82 -5.22 8.58
CA TYR A 859 -37.59 -5.43 7.15
C TYR A 859 -36.56 -6.54 6.91
N SER A 860 -35.43 -6.46 7.60
CA SER A 860 -34.30 -7.38 7.47
C SER A 860 -33.44 -7.33 8.73
N VAL A 861 -32.62 -8.36 8.94
CA VAL A 861 -31.57 -8.36 9.96
C VAL A 861 -30.23 -8.80 9.38
N GLY A 862 -29.17 -8.27 9.96
CA GLY A 862 -27.80 -8.73 9.78
C GLY A 862 -27.24 -9.25 11.10
N LEU A 863 -27.06 -10.56 11.22
CA LEU A 863 -26.67 -11.20 12.47
C LEU A 863 -25.33 -11.92 12.32
N ASP A 864 -24.43 -11.68 13.27
CA ASP A 864 -23.23 -12.48 13.47
C ASP A 864 -23.36 -13.41 14.69
N VAL A 865 -24.32 -13.14 15.58
CA VAL A 865 -24.47 -13.80 16.88
C VAL A 865 -25.92 -14.23 17.11
N TYR A 866 -26.10 -15.30 17.90
CA TYR A 866 -27.39 -15.99 18.10
C TYR A 866 -27.67 -16.30 19.57
N GLU A 867 -28.94 -16.48 19.94
CA GLU A 867 -29.35 -16.68 21.34
C GLU A 867 -28.80 -17.99 21.91
N GLU A 868 -28.82 -19.07 21.14
CA GLU A 868 -28.36 -20.41 21.55
C GLU A 868 -27.18 -20.92 20.71
N GLU A 869 -26.18 -20.08 20.45
CA GLU A 869 -25.00 -20.44 19.65
C GLU A 869 -24.39 -21.81 20.05
N PRO A 870 -24.07 -22.69 19.08
CA PRO A 870 -24.06 -22.47 17.63
C PRO A 870 -25.41 -22.75 16.94
N LYS A 871 -26.48 -23.01 17.68
CA LYS A 871 -27.81 -23.17 17.10
C LYS A 871 -28.33 -21.81 16.65
N ILE A 872 -28.94 -21.79 15.47
CA ILE A 872 -29.62 -20.63 14.91
C ILE A 872 -31.11 -20.95 14.87
N HIS A 873 -31.96 -20.02 15.32
CA HIS A 873 -33.40 -20.23 15.28
C HIS A 873 -33.88 -20.62 13.85
N PRO A 874 -34.66 -21.71 13.67
CA PRO A 874 -35.04 -22.21 12.34
C PRO A 874 -35.75 -21.19 11.44
N GLY A 875 -36.53 -20.28 12.04
CA GLY A 875 -37.18 -19.17 11.34
C GLY A 875 -36.19 -18.17 10.74
N LEU A 876 -35.02 -17.96 11.35
CA LEU A 876 -33.97 -17.11 10.78
C LEU A 876 -33.27 -17.84 9.62
N VAL A 877 -32.92 -19.12 9.81
CA VAL A 877 -32.25 -19.94 8.79
C VAL A 877 -33.08 -20.05 7.50
N SER A 878 -34.40 -20.17 7.64
CA SER A 878 -35.32 -20.31 6.51
C SER A 878 -35.71 -18.99 5.84
N ASN A 879 -35.43 -17.84 6.46
CA ASN A 879 -35.82 -16.54 5.94
C ASN A 879 -34.78 -16.01 4.92
N PRO A 880 -35.14 -15.80 3.64
CA PRO A 880 -34.19 -15.38 2.61
C PRO A 880 -33.81 -13.89 2.70
N ASN A 881 -34.55 -13.10 3.48
CA ASN A 881 -34.35 -11.65 3.60
C ASN A 881 -33.38 -11.27 4.72
N VAL A 882 -32.91 -12.23 5.52
CA VAL A 882 -31.93 -11.99 6.58
C VAL A 882 -30.53 -12.35 6.11
N LEU A 883 -29.51 -11.68 6.65
CA LEU A 883 -28.10 -11.97 6.39
C LEU A 883 -27.47 -12.53 7.67
N LEU A 884 -26.94 -13.75 7.57
CA LEU A 884 -26.48 -14.53 8.70
C LEU A 884 -25.00 -14.88 8.54
N LEU A 885 -24.20 -14.60 9.57
CA LEU A 885 -22.80 -15.00 9.70
C LEU A 885 -22.63 -15.85 10.98
N PRO A 886 -21.72 -16.84 10.99
CA PRO A 886 -21.52 -17.72 12.13
C PRO A 886 -20.45 -17.19 13.10
N HIS A 887 -20.68 -16.04 13.73
CA HIS A 887 -19.80 -15.41 14.72
C HIS A 887 -18.37 -15.17 14.22
N MET A 888 -18.28 -14.48 13.09
CA MET A 888 -17.05 -14.20 12.34
C MET A 888 -16.47 -12.81 12.62
N GLY A 889 -17.05 -12.03 13.54
CA GLY A 889 -16.69 -10.63 13.81
C GLY A 889 -15.20 -10.36 13.93
N THR A 890 -14.46 -11.22 14.64
CA THR A 890 -13.00 -11.09 14.85
C THR A 890 -12.20 -12.14 14.08
N TRP A 891 -12.81 -12.83 13.11
CA TRP A 891 -12.19 -13.92 12.36
C TRP A 891 -11.28 -13.43 11.22
N SER A 892 -10.28 -12.62 11.59
CA SER A 892 -9.20 -12.14 10.73
C SER A 892 -7.84 -12.45 11.35
N VAL A 893 -6.81 -12.63 10.52
CA VAL A 893 -5.46 -12.99 10.97
C VAL A 893 -4.95 -11.95 11.97
N GLU A 894 -5.06 -10.69 11.60
CA GLU A 894 -4.54 -9.54 12.33
C GLU A 894 -5.25 -9.38 13.68
N THR A 895 -6.57 -9.53 13.71
CA THR A 895 -7.35 -9.39 14.94
C THR A 895 -7.10 -10.55 15.90
N GLN A 896 -7.10 -11.79 15.40
CA GLN A 896 -6.80 -12.96 16.24
C GLN A 896 -5.41 -12.84 16.87
N VAL A 897 -4.40 -12.43 16.08
CA VAL A 897 -3.04 -12.20 16.57
C VAL A 897 -3.01 -11.12 17.65
N LYS A 898 -3.61 -9.95 17.40
CA LYS A 898 -3.66 -8.85 18.38
C LYS A 898 -4.37 -9.27 19.67
N MET A 899 -5.46 -10.02 19.57
CA MET A 899 -6.20 -10.50 20.74
C MET A 899 -5.40 -11.53 21.56
N GLU A 900 -4.72 -12.46 20.88
CA GLU A 900 -3.84 -13.43 21.51
C GLU A 900 -2.65 -12.75 22.21
N GLU A 901 -1.96 -11.84 21.52
CA GLU A 901 -0.85 -11.06 22.09
C GLU A 901 -1.29 -10.26 23.32
N TRP A 902 -2.45 -9.60 23.24
CA TRP A 902 -3.02 -8.85 24.36
C TRP A 902 -3.29 -9.75 25.57
N CYS A 903 -3.93 -10.90 25.33
CA CYS A 903 -4.27 -11.86 26.37
C CYS A 903 -3.01 -12.49 27.00
N LEU A 904 -2.03 -12.91 26.19
CA LEU A 904 -0.76 -13.45 26.67
C LEU A 904 0.06 -12.41 27.43
N SER A 905 0.00 -11.13 27.05
CA SER A 905 0.63 -10.06 27.81
C SER A 905 0.01 -9.85 29.20
N ASN A 906 -1.29 -10.15 29.37
CA ASN A 906 -1.93 -10.17 30.70
C ASN A 906 -1.42 -11.35 31.53
N VAL A 907 -1.23 -12.53 30.92
CA VAL A 907 -0.65 -13.70 31.60
C VAL A 907 0.78 -13.42 32.05
N ARG A 908 1.61 -12.85 31.16
CA ARG A 908 2.98 -12.44 31.49
C ARG A 908 2.99 -11.44 32.64
N SER A 909 2.19 -10.38 32.55
CA SER A 909 2.06 -9.37 33.62
C SER A 909 1.63 -10.00 34.95
N ALA A 910 0.68 -10.94 34.93
CA ALA A 910 0.23 -11.66 36.12
C ALA A 910 1.36 -12.47 36.78
N ILE A 911 2.22 -13.11 35.98
CA ILE A 911 3.35 -13.91 36.46
C ILE A 911 4.46 -13.00 37.00
N GLU A 912 4.86 -11.97 36.25
CA GLU A 912 6.01 -11.12 36.57
C GLU A 912 5.70 -10.10 37.68
N THR A 913 4.50 -9.53 37.67
CA THR A 913 4.14 -8.38 38.53
C THR A 913 3.04 -8.69 39.54
N GLY A 914 2.35 -9.83 39.40
CA GLY A 914 1.17 -10.13 40.19
C GLY A 914 -0.04 -9.24 39.87
N LYS A 915 -0.06 -8.59 38.70
CA LYS A 915 -1.15 -7.70 38.27
C LYS A 915 -1.55 -7.96 36.82
N LEU A 916 -2.83 -7.73 36.51
CA LEU A 916 -3.35 -7.77 35.14
C LEU A 916 -3.21 -6.39 34.48
N ARG A 917 -2.98 -6.36 33.16
CA ARG A 917 -2.94 -5.13 32.37
C ARG A 917 -4.33 -4.57 32.10
N SER A 918 -5.29 -5.46 31.87
CA SER A 918 -6.68 -5.12 31.57
C SER A 918 -7.65 -5.93 32.44
N PRO A 919 -7.65 -5.73 33.77
CA PRO A 919 -8.64 -6.35 34.63
C PRO A 919 -10.05 -5.92 34.21
N ILE A 920 -11.00 -6.84 34.30
CA ILE A 920 -12.39 -6.51 34.01
C ILE A 920 -12.93 -5.48 35.00
N PRO A 921 -13.87 -4.61 34.60
CA PRO A 921 -14.38 -3.53 35.46
C PRO A 921 -14.99 -4.03 36.77
N GLU A 922 -15.60 -5.22 36.78
CA GLU A 922 -16.22 -5.82 37.97
C GLU A 922 -15.20 -6.17 39.06
N HIS A 923 -13.93 -6.32 38.70
CA HIS A 923 -12.84 -6.66 39.61
C HIS A 923 -11.95 -5.45 39.92
N ALA A 924 -12.35 -4.23 39.54
CA ALA A 924 -11.53 -3.03 39.72
C ALA A 924 -11.10 -2.80 41.19
N ASP A 925 -11.95 -3.16 42.16
CA ASP A 925 -11.65 -3.02 43.59
C ASP A 925 -10.76 -4.16 44.16
N LEU A 926 -10.54 -5.21 43.37
CA LEU A 926 -9.72 -6.37 43.72
C LEU A 926 -8.35 -6.37 43.03
N ALA A 927 -8.18 -5.55 41.98
CA ALA A 927 -7.07 -5.56 41.03
C ALA A 927 -5.84 -4.75 41.45
#